data_AF-A0A853CB48-F1
#
_entry.id   AF-A0A853CB48-F1
#
_cell.length_a   1.000
_cell.length_b   1.000
_cell.length_c   1.000
_cell.angle_alpha   90.00
_cell.angle_beta   90.00
_cell.angle_gamma   90.00
#
_symmetry.space_group_name_H-M   'P 1'
#
loop_
_entity.id
_entity.type
_entity.pdbx_description
1 polymer ?
#
loop_
_entity_poly.entity_id
_entity_poly.type
_entity_poly.pdbx_seq_one_letter_code
_entity_poly.pdbx_strand_id
1 'polypeptide(L)'
;MAVLPFPTPVREPAPDDDRAELLALLRRDGILHRSDEQPVLSRDGSSARWMLDSLPVTLTPRGATLAARELLRLLERFEGRQLATLGLTGVPLVQGCVLLGGGRYSGLLVRKERKAHGSLKLIEGRLDPGEPVVLVDDSISSGHSMLTCTRVLREAGFEVEGAVALVGFGYDRGPARLVEAGLRVATVFDIYADFMRAMDDESDHPANPTKRPLPAATGAWLADGLHPAALAREVIAEHLRTGEVPRAPRRLDRAYDGAGGCWVSLRRRSRIHDRPARSGFWHFPGEPSGPVAADVVRAAVQTAQQLRGADDPLAVLDQCAVAVTFFGALEECTVADLDDDRYGIVVRSRERDSRMGGALPRMPGIATEWEQYVHAARRNAGLLPLEPHVVYRHTVEKLVEPGESWQPTGVPVAGPVWSDDPALARPVAEAARAAVLRALDRPGPEPFVPGVADGVQGLFVTVYAGGRLIGCAGAFAADCATRLGEFAAAAVSDRRFRGAGTDDPIAVSVSLLFARHEIGTATPEWVEGPTRFADQALAVRQGDRAGFVLPFVAVTHDLSPRGYVLEVIDKAGITRPPYSWTRYDCATWLADGDGVRRLRGALPEGAPAATPAEQRARLEPLLRRYTLRHSVPADEPYLVRYEVFGNRLHAGAHPARIAYGAWVKARAGLVAEAHADLARLGEPDSIAEPAFVALADLALGRTPDVGRLVDAIDRHGRFDTEHQDYAPGQALLALARAAAAGVDVPTGPVERALAHYRRRFRQNTAWGAVSWLAQAYAAWGGLLGAEHTRFAHEVADVALRFQSRKSGGFLNDHAPQAPGATTALYLEGLAAVLAAGGDVERYRDACARGLAFLDRLVYQPRDVAVLPDPDWALGGVRTTATRSDVRIDYVHHALSAVLALGELP
;
A
#
# COMPACT_ATOMS: atom_id res chain seq x y z
N MET A 1 -7.36 -3.30 -36.65
CA MET A 1 -6.04 -3.55 -37.26
C MET A 1 -5.17 -4.27 -36.25
N ALA A 2 -4.55 -5.36 -36.68
CA ALA A 2 -3.88 -6.35 -35.85
C ALA A 2 -2.72 -5.75 -35.04
N VAL A 3 -2.62 -6.21 -33.80
CA VAL A 3 -1.46 -6.06 -32.91
C VAL A 3 -0.23 -6.60 -33.66
N LEU A 4 0.73 -5.73 -33.95
CA LEU A 4 2.03 -6.17 -34.46
C LEU A 4 2.82 -6.79 -33.31
N PRO A 5 3.29 -8.04 -33.44
CA PRO A 5 4.14 -8.69 -32.46
C PRO A 5 5.55 -8.11 -32.50
N PHE A 6 6.24 -8.18 -31.37
CA PHE A 6 7.69 -7.93 -31.28
C PHE A 6 8.43 -8.68 -32.40
N PRO A 7 9.48 -8.08 -33.01
CA PRO A 7 10.20 -8.68 -34.11
C PRO A 7 10.70 -10.06 -33.70
N THR A 8 10.19 -11.08 -34.38
CA THR A 8 10.73 -12.44 -34.28
C THR A 8 12.09 -12.43 -34.97
N PRO A 9 13.19 -12.77 -34.28
CA PRO A 9 14.48 -12.87 -34.94
C PRO A 9 14.40 -13.99 -35.99
N VAL A 10 14.75 -13.65 -37.22
CA VAL A 10 15.00 -14.62 -38.30
C VAL A 10 16.11 -15.55 -37.81
N ARG A 11 15.73 -16.82 -37.59
CA ARG A 11 16.61 -17.88 -37.09
C ARG A 11 17.53 -18.36 -38.22
N GLU A 12 18.80 -18.02 -38.14
CA GLU A 12 19.86 -18.94 -38.57
C GLU A 12 20.02 -20.04 -37.47
N PRO A 13 20.40 -21.29 -37.79
CA PRO A 13 20.29 -22.40 -36.83
C PRO A 13 21.47 -22.49 -35.82
N ALA A 14 21.16 -22.91 -34.56
CA ALA A 14 22.01 -23.39 -33.41
C ALA A 14 22.27 -22.43 -32.21
N PRO A 15 22.55 -22.89 -30.94
CA PRO A 15 22.57 -24.26 -30.37
C PRO A 15 21.65 -24.47 -29.12
N ASP A 16 20.92 -25.58 -29.03
CA ASP A 16 20.36 -26.13 -27.77
C ASP A 16 21.51 -26.74 -26.93
N ASP A 17 21.72 -26.61 -25.61
CA ASP A 17 21.07 -25.92 -24.47
C ASP A 17 22.19 -25.70 -23.41
N ASP A 18 23.04 -24.68 -23.59
CA ASP A 18 24.21 -24.40 -22.71
C ASP A 18 23.78 -24.29 -21.22
N ARG A 19 22.57 -23.79 -20.95
CA ARG A 19 22.01 -23.67 -19.59
C ARG A 19 21.67 -25.03 -18.99
N ALA A 20 20.97 -25.91 -19.71
CA ALA A 20 20.65 -27.24 -19.17
C ALA A 20 21.90 -28.13 -19.05
N GLU A 21 22.86 -28.03 -19.98
CA GLU A 21 24.12 -28.75 -19.85
C GLU A 21 24.88 -28.32 -18.60
N LEU A 22 24.97 -27.00 -18.36
CA LEU A 22 25.58 -26.47 -17.13
C LEU A 22 24.85 -26.97 -15.88
N LEU A 23 23.52 -26.97 -15.88
CA LEU A 23 22.72 -27.47 -14.77
C LEU A 23 22.98 -28.95 -14.50
N ALA A 24 23.05 -29.77 -15.56
CA ALA A 24 23.34 -31.19 -15.44
C ALA A 24 24.72 -31.45 -14.83
N LEU A 25 25.74 -30.68 -15.24
CA LEU A 25 27.09 -30.76 -14.66
C LEU A 25 27.08 -30.33 -13.18
N LEU A 26 26.42 -29.21 -12.84
CA LEU A 26 26.34 -28.73 -11.46
C LEU A 26 25.57 -29.68 -10.54
N ARG A 27 24.50 -30.34 -11.03
CA ARG A 27 23.78 -31.35 -10.25
C ARG A 27 24.61 -32.62 -10.01
N ARG A 28 25.38 -33.05 -11.03
CA ARG A 28 26.18 -34.27 -10.97
C ARG A 28 27.44 -34.11 -10.13
N ASP A 29 28.20 -33.04 -10.39
CA ASP A 29 29.55 -32.85 -9.86
C ASP A 29 29.66 -31.65 -8.91
N GLY A 30 28.62 -30.79 -8.84
CA GLY A 30 28.64 -29.54 -8.09
C GLY A 30 28.02 -29.60 -6.69
N ILE A 31 27.61 -30.78 -6.23
CA ILE A 31 27.04 -31.00 -4.89
C ILE A 31 27.95 -31.92 -4.09
N LEU A 32 28.50 -31.40 -2.99
CA LEU A 32 29.30 -32.17 -2.05
C LEU A 32 28.40 -32.67 -0.92
N HIS A 33 28.20 -33.99 -0.87
CA HIS A 33 27.46 -34.63 0.22
C HIS A 33 28.38 -34.92 1.42
N ARG A 34 27.81 -34.82 2.63
CA ARG A 34 28.50 -35.19 3.86
C ARG A 34 28.76 -36.69 3.90
N SER A 35 29.98 -37.08 4.24
CA SER A 35 30.33 -38.44 4.65
C SER A 35 31.09 -38.42 5.99
N ASP A 36 31.46 -39.59 6.51
CA ASP A 36 32.25 -39.69 7.74
C ASP A 36 33.68 -39.13 7.55
N GLU A 37 34.23 -39.26 6.34
CA GLU A 37 35.56 -38.75 5.95
C GLU A 37 35.52 -37.30 5.44
N GLN A 38 34.36 -36.85 4.96
CA GLN A 38 34.18 -35.50 4.39
C GLN A 38 33.06 -34.77 5.15
N PRO A 39 33.38 -34.08 6.26
CA PRO A 39 32.40 -33.28 6.97
C PRO A 39 31.98 -32.08 6.13
N VAL A 40 30.70 -31.77 6.19
CA VAL A 40 30.13 -30.51 5.67
C VAL A 40 29.56 -29.75 6.85
N LEU A 41 30.07 -28.54 7.06
CA LEU A 41 29.71 -27.69 8.20
C LEU A 41 29.10 -26.37 7.71
N SER A 42 28.03 -25.96 8.38
CA SER A 42 27.48 -24.62 8.32
C SER A 42 28.43 -23.61 8.97
N ARG A 43 28.22 -22.31 8.70
CA ARG A 43 29.04 -21.23 9.28
C ARG A 43 29.02 -21.15 10.80
N ASP A 44 27.95 -21.63 11.44
CA ASP A 44 27.81 -21.70 12.89
C ASP A 44 28.47 -22.95 13.50
N GLY A 45 29.15 -23.76 12.67
CA GLY A 45 29.80 -25.00 13.09
C GLY A 45 28.87 -26.20 13.16
N SER A 46 27.57 -26.04 12.90
CA SER A 46 26.64 -27.17 12.83
C SER A 46 26.88 -28.02 11.57
N SER A 47 26.60 -29.32 11.64
CA SER A 47 26.73 -30.20 10.47
C SER A 47 25.59 -29.98 9.47
N ALA A 48 25.93 -29.90 8.19
CA ALA A 48 24.99 -29.84 7.07
C ALA A 48 25.04 -31.15 6.27
N ARG A 49 23.94 -31.51 5.59
CA ARG A 49 23.85 -32.74 4.78
C ARG A 49 24.68 -32.67 3.49
N TRP A 50 24.72 -31.50 2.87
CA TRP A 50 25.43 -31.24 1.63
C TRP A 50 25.78 -29.75 1.53
N MET A 51 26.68 -29.41 0.61
CA MET A 51 26.97 -28.04 0.20
C MET A 51 27.11 -27.95 -1.32
N LEU A 52 26.84 -26.77 -1.88
CA LEU A 52 27.23 -26.48 -3.26
C LEU A 52 28.75 -26.31 -3.30
N ASP A 53 29.41 -27.13 -4.10
CA ASP A 53 30.84 -27.03 -4.42
C ASP A 53 30.97 -26.89 -5.94
N SER A 54 31.02 -25.66 -6.44
CA SER A 54 31.00 -25.39 -7.88
C SER A 54 32.35 -25.57 -8.57
N LEU A 55 33.46 -25.69 -7.83
CA LEU A 55 34.82 -25.73 -8.37
C LEU A 55 35.11 -26.97 -9.23
N PRO A 56 34.66 -28.20 -8.87
CA PRO A 56 34.78 -29.38 -9.74
C PRO A 56 34.20 -29.18 -11.15
N VAL A 57 33.21 -28.30 -11.31
CA VAL A 57 32.64 -27.95 -12.61
C VAL A 57 33.34 -26.75 -13.23
N THR A 58 33.48 -25.66 -12.48
CA THR A 58 33.95 -24.36 -12.99
C THR A 58 35.46 -24.30 -13.26
N LEU A 59 36.24 -25.27 -12.78
CA LEU A 59 37.66 -25.45 -13.13
C LEU A 59 37.88 -26.42 -14.30
N THR A 60 36.82 -26.86 -14.98
CA THR A 60 36.94 -27.62 -16.24
C THR A 60 36.79 -26.70 -17.46
N PRO A 61 37.41 -27.01 -18.62
CA PRO A 61 37.27 -26.18 -19.81
C PRO A 61 35.81 -25.98 -20.24
N ARG A 62 35.00 -27.04 -20.21
CA ARG A 62 33.58 -26.99 -20.61
C ARG A 62 32.74 -26.24 -19.58
N GLY A 63 32.85 -26.59 -18.29
CA GLY A 63 32.08 -25.94 -17.23
C GLY A 63 32.39 -24.45 -17.09
N ALA A 64 33.65 -24.05 -17.18
CA ALA A 64 34.05 -22.63 -17.19
C ALA A 64 33.43 -21.86 -18.37
N THR A 65 33.45 -22.45 -19.57
CA THR A 65 32.88 -21.85 -20.79
C THR A 65 31.38 -21.65 -20.65
N LEU A 66 30.66 -22.67 -20.20
CA LEU A 66 29.21 -22.63 -20.02
C LEU A 66 28.82 -21.60 -18.95
N ALA A 67 29.47 -21.66 -17.77
CA ALA A 67 29.23 -20.73 -16.67
C ALA A 67 29.46 -19.27 -17.10
N ALA A 68 30.55 -18.98 -17.80
CA ALA A 68 30.84 -17.64 -18.28
C ALA A 68 29.82 -17.14 -19.30
N ARG A 69 29.36 -17.98 -20.24
CA ARG A 69 28.30 -17.60 -21.21
C ARG A 69 26.99 -17.25 -20.53
N GLU A 70 26.55 -18.05 -19.56
CA GLU A 70 25.32 -17.76 -18.81
C GLU A 70 25.46 -16.50 -17.94
N LEU A 71 26.60 -16.31 -17.28
CA LEU A 71 26.86 -15.08 -16.52
C LEU A 71 26.93 -13.84 -17.42
N LEU A 72 27.53 -13.93 -18.60
CA LEU A 72 27.57 -12.83 -19.57
C LEU A 72 26.17 -12.38 -20.00
N ARG A 73 25.23 -13.31 -20.20
CA ARG A 73 23.81 -12.98 -20.48
C ARG A 73 23.15 -12.22 -19.34
N LEU A 74 23.52 -12.50 -18.08
CA LEU A 74 23.05 -11.71 -16.93
C LEU A 74 23.73 -10.34 -16.90
N LEU A 75 25.05 -10.28 -17.12
CA LEU A 75 25.86 -9.07 -17.11
C LEU A 75 25.51 -8.08 -18.22
N GLU A 76 24.93 -8.52 -19.33
CA GLU A 76 24.39 -7.63 -20.37
C GLU A 76 23.35 -6.64 -19.83
N ARG A 77 22.67 -7.03 -18.76
CA ARG A 77 21.65 -6.20 -18.13
C ARG A 77 22.27 -5.09 -17.28
N PHE A 78 23.56 -5.15 -16.96
CA PHE A 78 24.28 -4.22 -16.10
C PHE A 78 25.10 -3.22 -16.92
N GLU A 79 25.29 -2.02 -16.37
CA GLU A 79 26.09 -0.97 -17.00
C GLU A 79 27.59 -1.18 -16.72
N GLY A 80 27.92 -1.66 -15.52
CA GLY A 80 29.27 -1.82 -15.01
C GLY A 80 30.12 -2.82 -15.80
N ARG A 81 31.37 -2.43 -16.06
CA ARG A 81 32.35 -3.19 -16.84
C ARG A 81 33.49 -3.77 -16.01
N GLN A 82 33.57 -3.41 -14.73
CA GLN A 82 34.51 -4.02 -13.78
C GLN A 82 33.83 -5.16 -13.03
N LEU A 83 34.35 -6.38 -13.16
CA LEU A 83 33.85 -7.57 -12.49
C LEU A 83 34.68 -7.86 -11.25
N ALA A 84 34.06 -7.98 -10.08
CA ALA A 84 34.77 -8.25 -8.84
C ALA A 84 34.28 -9.52 -8.13
N THR A 85 35.18 -10.21 -7.44
CA THR A 85 34.83 -11.33 -6.56
C THR A 85 35.57 -11.24 -5.22
N LEU A 86 35.00 -11.85 -4.18
CA LEU A 86 35.60 -11.93 -2.85
C LEU A 86 36.00 -13.37 -2.53
N GLY A 87 37.29 -13.66 -2.57
CA GLY A 87 37.83 -15.00 -2.32
C GLY A 87 38.20 -15.74 -3.61
N LEU A 88 38.30 -17.06 -3.53
CA LEU A 88 38.85 -17.89 -4.62
C LEU A 88 37.78 -18.49 -5.54
N THR A 89 36.58 -18.77 -5.02
CA THR A 89 35.55 -19.51 -5.74
C THR A 89 35.05 -18.80 -6.99
N GLY A 90 34.83 -17.49 -6.94
CA GLY A 90 34.42 -16.70 -8.11
C GLY A 90 35.55 -16.36 -9.10
N VAL A 91 36.82 -16.68 -8.82
CA VAL A 91 37.95 -16.30 -9.70
C VAL A 91 37.85 -16.93 -11.10
N PRO A 92 37.57 -18.25 -11.24
CA PRO A 92 37.40 -18.86 -12.57
C PRO A 92 36.25 -18.22 -13.36
N LEU A 93 35.19 -17.78 -12.68
CA LEU A 93 34.01 -17.17 -13.28
C LEU A 93 34.32 -15.76 -13.80
N VAL A 94 34.96 -14.92 -12.99
CA VAL A 94 35.42 -13.59 -13.42
C VAL A 94 36.35 -13.72 -14.61
N GLN A 95 37.33 -14.63 -14.54
CA GLN A 95 38.29 -14.82 -15.63
C GLN A 95 37.61 -15.32 -16.91
N GLY A 96 36.66 -16.25 -16.80
CA GLY A 96 35.87 -16.73 -17.94
C GLY A 96 35.07 -15.62 -18.60
N CYS A 97 34.42 -14.76 -17.80
CA CYS A 97 33.66 -13.61 -18.31
C CYS A 97 34.58 -12.57 -18.99
N VAL A 98 35.76 -12.32 -18.44
CA VAL A 98 36.75 -11.40 -19.06
C VAL A 98 37.25 -11.95 -20.40
N LEU A 99 37.55 -13.26 -20.49
CA LEU A 99 38.03 -13.88 -21.72
C LEU A 99 36.95 -13.96 -22.82
N LEU A 100 35.72 -14.32 -22.46
CA LEU A 100 34.63 -14.51 -23.42
C LEU A 100 33.81 -13.23 -23.68
N GLY A 101 33.99 -12.20 -22.86
CA GLY A 101 33.22 -10.95 -22.92
C GLY A 101 33.61 -9.98 -24.02
N GLY A 102 34.38 -10.42 -25.03
CA GLY A 102 34.72 -9.61 -26.21
C GLY A 102 35.47 -8.31 -25.90
N GLY A 103 36.25 -8.27 -24.82
CA GLY A 103 36.98 -7.08 -24.38
C GLY A 103 36.12 -6.04 -23.65
N ARG A 104 34.84 -6.31 -23.40
CA ARG A 104 33.94 -5.41 -22.66
C ARG A 104 34.26 -5.31 -21.17
N TYR A 105 34.78 -6.38 -20.58
CA TYR A 105 34.90 -6.52 -19.12
C TYR A 105 36.35 -6.60 -18.65
N SER A 106 36.62 -6.04 -17.47
CA SER A 106 37.89 -6.18 -16.74
C SER A 106 37.65 -6.83 -15.38
N GLY A 107 38.67 -7.49 -14.81
CA GLY A 107 38.57 -8.22 -13.55
C GLY A 107 39.25 -7.50 -12.37
N LEU A 108 38.59 -7.52 -11.21
CA LEU A 108 39.08 -7.08 -9.92
C LEU A 108 39.01 -8.25 -8.92
N LEU A 109 40.00 -8.33 -8.02
CA LEU A 109 39.98 -9.31 -6.94
C LEU A 109 39.99 -8.59 -5.59
N VAL A 110 38.96 -8.83 -4.78
CA VAL A 110 38.88 -8.32 -3.41
C VAL A 110 39.34 -9.42 -2.47
N ARG A 111 40.28 -9.08 -1.58
CA ARG A 111 40.82 -10.02 -0.59
C ARG A 111 40.02 -9.91 0.72
N LYS A 112 39.90 -11.03 1.43
CA LYS A 112 39.34 -11.03 2.80
C LYS A 112 40.27 -10.32 3.80
N GLU A 113 41.56 -10.47 3.60
CA GLU A 113 42.61 -9.89 4.43
C GLU A 113 43.64 -9.19 3.55
N ARG A 114 44.20 -8.08 4.07
CA ARG A 114 45.32 -7.40 3.42
C ARG A 114 46.49 -8.37 3.29
N LYS A 115 47.25 -8.24 2.21
CA LYS A 115 48.53 -8.96 2.09
C LYS A 115 49.40 -8.66 3.32
N ALA A 116 49.92 -9.71 3.96
CA ALA A 116 50.83 -9.57 5.11
C ALA A 116 52.18 -8.93 4.71
N HIS A 117 52.61 -9.16 3.47
CA HIS A 117 53.87 -8.64 2.91
C HIS A 117 53.66 -8.20 1.45
N GLY A 118 54.51 -7.31 0.92
CA GLY A 118 54.40 -6.83 -0.47
C GLY A 118 53.46 -5.62 -0.62
N SER A 119 52.55 -5.63 -1.60
CA SER A 119 51.73 -4.45 -1.96
C SER A 119 50.73 -3.98 -0.89
N LEU A 120 50.49 -4.77 0.16
CA LEU A 120 49.52 -4.52 1.25
C LEU A 120 48.09 -4.17 0.78
N LYS A 121 47.79 -4.41 -0.51
CA LYS A 121 46.53 -4.08 -1.17
C LYS A 121 45.43 -5.04 -0.70
N LEU A 122 44.22 -4.47 -0.61
CA LEU A 122 42.99 -5.22 -0.37
C LEU A 122 42.23 -5.50 -1.68
N ILE A 123 42.43 -4.66 -2.69
CA ILE A 123 41.82 -4.77 -4.03
C ILE A 123 42.96 -4.87 -5.05
N GLU A 124 42.92 -5.92 -5.88
CA GLU A 124 43.88 -6.17 -6.97
C GLU A 124 43.20 -5.99 -8.33
N GLY A 125 43.99 -5.68 -9.35
CA GLY A 125 43.52 -5.43 -10.73
C GLY A 125 43.80 -4.01 -11.21
N ARG A 126 43.32 -3.69 -12.42
CA ARG A 126 43.35 -2.33 -12.96
C ARG A 126 42.13 -1.59 -12.42
N LEU A 127 42.38 -0.64 -11.54
CA LEU A 127 41.34 0.11 -10.82
C LEU A 127 40.89 1.31 -11.64
N ASP A 128 39.62 1.34 -12.03
CA ASP A 128 38.97 2.53 -12.58
C ASP A 128 37.86 3.01 -11.65
N PRO A 129 38.08 4.05 -10.82
CA PRO A 129 37.05 4.56 -9.93
C PRO A 129 35.83 5.14 -10.66
N GLY A 130 35.92 5.48 -11.95
CA GLY A 130 34.80 6.02 -12.73
C GLY A 130 33.83 4.96 -13.26
N GLU A 131 34.25 3.70 -13.30
CA GLU A 131 33.49 2.60 -13.88
C GLU A 131 32.77 1.79 -12.78
N PRO A 132 31.44 1.58 -12.85
CA PRO A 132 30.73 0.76 -11.87
C PRO A 132 31.22 -0.69 -11.81
N VAL A 133 31.15 -1.28 -10.61
CA VAL A 133 31.57 -2.65 -10.35
C VAL A 133 30.36 -3.57 -10.22
N VAL A 134 30.39 -4.72 -10.90
CA VAL A 134 29.43 -5.81 -10.74
C VAL A 134 30.13 -7.00 -10.08
N LEU A 135 29.55 -7.52 -9.01
CA LEU A 135 30.12 -8.65 -8.29
C LEU A 135 29.75 -9.98 -8.97
N VAL A 136 30.68 -10.94 -9.00
CA VAL A 136 30.49 -12.26 -9.60
C VAL A 136 30.89 -13.34 -8.58
N ASP A 137 30.00 -14.30 -8.32
CA ASP A 137 30.31 -15.53 -7.56
C ASP A 137 29.64 -16.77 -8.15
N ASP A 138 29.97 -17.92 -7.56
CA ASP A 138 29.21 -19.14 -7.81
C ASP A 138 27.82 -19.12 -7.17
N SER A 139 27.66 -18.51 -6.00
CA SER A 139 26.41 -18.57 -5.25
C SER A 139 26.10 -17.36 -4.38
N ILE A 140 24.80 -17.13 -4.19
CA ILE A 140 24.29 -16.14 -3.24
C ILE A 140 23.50 -16.89 -2.17
N SER A 141 24.20 -17.25 -1.09
CA SER A 141 23.60 -17.91 0.08
C SER A 141 23.06 -16.92 1.11
N SER A 142 23.91 -16.45 2.02
CA SER A 142 23.54 -15.46 3.04
C SER A 142 23.72 -14.01 2.59
N GLY A 143 24.35 -13.79 1.43
CA GLY A 143 24.75 -12.47 0.90
C GLY A 143 25.98 -11.83 1.59
N HIS A 144 26.51 -12.43 2.67
CA HIS A 144 27.56 -11.79 3.50
C HIS A 144 28.86 -11.51 2.75
N SER A 145 29.30 -12.43 1.89
CA SER A 145 30.52 -12.24 1.08
C SER A 145 30.36 -11.04 0.14
N MET A 146 29.20 -10.97 -0.53
CA MET A 146 28.87 -9.89 -1.46
C MET A 146 28.72 -8.54 -0.77
N LEU A 147 28.08 -8.49 0.39
CA LEU A 147 27.98 -7.28 1.21
C LEU A 147 29.36 -6.82 1.72
N THR A 148 30.23 -7.76 2.11
CA THR A 148 31.60 -7.44 2.53
C THR A 148 32.42 -6.88 1.37
N CYS A 149 32.32 -7.50 0.19
CA CYS A 149 32.94 -7.02 -1.05
C CYS A 149 32.45 -5.62 -1.39
N THR A 150 31.13 -5.42 -1.35
CA THR A 150 30.47 -4.13 -1.59
C THR A 150 30.99 -3.06 -0.64
N ARG A 151 31.07 -3.35 0.66
CA ARG A 151 31.58 -2.43 1.66
C ARG A 151 33.03 -2.03 1.36
N VAL A 152 33.91 -3.01 1.11
CA VAL A 152 35.32 -2.74 0.79
C VAL A 152 35.47 -1.88 -0.47
N LEU A 153 34.70 -2.15 -1.52
CA LEU A 153 34.71 -1.38 -2.76
C LEU A 153 34.17 0.04 -2.56
N ARG A 154 33.05 0.19 -1.84
CA ARG A 154 32.47 1.50 -1.52
C ARG A 154 33.42 2.34 -0.63
N GLU A 155 34.06 1.73 0.36
CA GLU A 155 35.11 2.38 1.19
C GLU A 155 36.33 2.81 0.36
N ALA A 156 36.65 2.08 -0.71
CA ALA A 156 37.68 2.46 -1.67
C ALA A 156 37.20 3.48 -2.73
N GLY A 157 35.95 3.94 -2.62
CA GLY A 157 35.35 4.93 -3.51
C GLY A 157 34.92 4.37 -4.86
N PHE A 158 34.54 3.09 -4.96
CA PHE A 158 33.86 2.54 -6.13
C PHE A 158 32.35 2.57 -5.95
N GLU A 159 31.64 2.72 -7.07
CA GLU A 159 30.22 2.43 -7.14
C GLU A 159 30.03 0.92 -7.40
N VAL A 160 29.18 0.28 -6.61
CA VAL A 160 28.84 -1.14 -6.78
C VAL A 160 27.40 -1.22 -7.25
N GLU A 161 27.23 -1.62 -8.51
CA GLU A 161 25.92 -1.68 -9.16
C GLU A 161 25.09 -2.87 -8.69
N GLY A 162 25.73 -4.02 -8.49
CA GLY A 162 25.02 -5.23 -8.14
C GLY A 162 25.88 -6.49 -8.15
N ALA A 163 25.23 -7.65 -8.16
CA ALA A 163 25.85 -8.97 -8.13
C ALA A 163 25.14 -9.94 -9.08
N VAL A 164 25.93 -10.78 -9.73
CA VAL A 164 25.48 -11.95 -10.48
C VAL A 164 26.08 -13.22 -9.88
N ALA A 165 25.35 -14.34 -9.92
CA ALA A 165 25.89 -15.63 -9.52
C ALA A 165 25.31 -16.80 -10.31
N LEU A 166 25.95 -17.97 -10.23
CA LEU A 166 25.37 -19.18 -10.84
C LEU A 166 24.12 -19.63 -10.09
N VAL A 167 24.16 -19.72 -8.76
CA VAL A 167 23.07 -20.30 -7.94
C VAL A 167 22.61 -19.37 -6.81
N GLY A 168 21.32 -19.04 -6.77
CA GLY A 168 20.71 -18.35 -5.62
C GLY A 168 20.14 -19.33 -4.60
N PHE A 169 20.37 -19.12 -3.30
CA PHE A 169 19.76 -19.97 -2.25
C PHE A 169 18.46 -19.36 -1.72
N GLY A 170 17.48 -19.20 -2.62
CA GLY A 170 16.18 -18.60 -2.33
C GLY A 170 16.24 -17.11 -2.06
N TYR A 171 15.14 -16.43 -2.40
CA TYR A 171 15.07 -14.98 -2.30
C TYR A 171 15.16 -14.47 -0.87
N ASP A 172 14.63 -15.19 0.12
CA ASP A 172 14.50 -14.74 1.51
C ASP A 172 15.77 -14.77 2.36
N ARG A 173 16.93 -14.96 1.71
CA ARG A 173 18.24 -14.96 2.34
C ARG A 173 19.14 -13.86 1.75
N GLY A 174 20.19 -14.27 1.04
CA GLY A 174 21.18 -13.37 0.46
C GLY A 174 20.63 -12.43 -0.61
N PRO A 175 19.82 -12.90 -1.58
CA PRO A 175 19.28 -12.04 -2.62
C PRO A 175 18.48 -10.85 -2.07
N ALA A 176 17.50 -11.06 -1.18
CA ALA A 176 16.73 -9.97 -0.58
C ALA A 176 17.62 -8.97 0.17
N ARG A 177 18.60 -9.43 0.96
CA ARG A 177 19.53 -8.54 1.69
C ARG A 177 20.38 -7.68 0.76
N LEU A 178 20.80 -8.22 -0.38
CA LEU A 178 21.55 -7.46 -1.38
C LEU A 178 20.65 -6.42 -2.06
N VAL A 179 19.43 -6.81 -2.43
CA VAL A 179 18.43 -5.88 -2.99
C VAL A 179 18.11 -4.75 -2.00
N GLU A 180 17.89 -5.06 -0.72
CA GLU A 180 17.69 -4.08 0.36
C GLU A 180 18.93 -3.17 0.56
N ALA A 181 20.14 -3.65 0.26
CA ALA A 181 21.38 -2.85 0.28
C ALA A 181 21.58 -2.00 -0.98
N GLY A 182 20.58 -1.94 -1.87
CA GLY A 182 20.59 -1.17 -3.11
C GLY A 182 21.39 -1.83 -4.24
N LEU A 183 21.55 -3.15 -4.21
CA LEU A 183 22.28 -3.91 -5.22
C LEU A 183 21.31 -4.64 -6.15
N ARG A 184 21.52 -4.56 -7.46
CA ARG A 184 20.83 -5.43 -8.40
C ARG A 184 21.33 -6.87 -8.25
N VAL A 185 20.43 -7.84 -8.20
CA VAL A 185 20.79 -9.26 -8.09
C VAL A 185 20.23 -10.04 -9.26
N ALA A 186 21.03 -10.94 -9.84
CA ALA A 186 20.56 -11.93 -10.80
C ALA A 186 21.29 -13.26 -10.61
N THR A 187 20.60 -14.38 -10.76
CA THR A 187 21.20 -15.72 -10.72
C THR A 187 20.80 -16.54 -11.93
N VAL A 188 21.65 -17.50 -12.33
CA VAL A 188 21.36 -18.39 -13.47
C VAL A 188 20.36 -19.47 -13.06
N PHE A 189 20.51 -20.00 -11.84
CA PHE A 189 19.70 -21.06 -11.24
C PHE A 189 19.22 -20.69 -9.83
N ASP A 190 18.15 -21.33 -9.38
CA ASP A 190 17.68 -21.31 -8.00
C ASP A 190 17.90 -22.68 -7.32
N ILE A 191 18.41 -22.68 -6.09
CA ILE A 191 18.75 -23.92 -5.38
C ILE A 191 17.52 -24.81 -5.15
N TYR A 192 16.34 -24.23 -4.92
CA TYR A 192 15.15 -24.99 -4.60
C TYR A 192 14.54 -25.58 -5.87
N ALA A 193 14.31 -24.72 -6.87
CA ALA A 193 13.66 -25.12 -8.11
C ALA A 193 14.56 -25.98 -9.01
N ASP A 194 15.84 -25.62 -9.12
CA ASP A 194 16.76 -26.27 -10.04
C ASP A 194 17.64 -27.34 -9.38
N PHE A 195 17.75 -27.46 -8.06
CA PHE A 195 18.59 -28.50 -7.43
C PHE A 195 17.79 -29.40 -6.50
N MET A 196 17.30 -28.87 -5.38
CA MET A 196 16.69 -29.66 -4.30
C MET A 196 15.48 -30.47 -4.77
N ARG A 197 14.66 -29.94 -5.69
CA ARG A 197 13.52 -30.68 -6.27
C ARG A 197 13.92 -31.97 -7.01
N ALA A 198 15.17 -32.08 -7.46
CA ALA A 198 15.70 -33.25 -8.14
C ALA A 198 16.51 -34.16 -7.20
N MET A 199 16.60 -33.85 -5.89
CA MET A 199 17.30 -34.66 -4.90
C MET A 199 16.30 -35.54 -4.14
N ASP A 200 16.58 -36.84 -4.04
CA ASP A 200 15.67 -37.82 -3.42
C ASP A 200 15.42 -37.58 -1.92
N ASP A 201 16.36 -36.90 -1.25
CA ASP A 201 16.37 -36.70 0.21
C ASP A 201 15.68 -35.39 0.64
N GLU A 202 15.25 -34.56 -0.31
CA GLU A 202 14.64 -33.25 -0.05
C GLU A 202 13.13 -33.30 -0.27
N SER A 203 12.37 -32.63 0.61
CA SER A 203 10.92 -32.60 0.50
C SER A 203 10.46 -31.79 -0.71
N ASP A 204 9.54 -32.34 -1.50
CA ASP A 204 8.89 -31.59 -2.58
C ASP A 204 8.16 -30.37 -2.00
N HIS A 205 8.50 -29.19 -2.53
CA HIS A 205 7.82 -27.95 -2.19
C HIS A 205 6.74 -27.70 -3.24
N PRO A 206 5.46 -28.01 -2.96
CA PRO A 206 4.42 -27.83 -3.96
C PRO A 206 4.26 -26.35 -4.30
N ALA A 207 4.18 -26.05 -5.59
CA ALA A 207 4.00 -24.68 -6.09
C ALA A 207 2.75 -24.00 -5.49
N ASN A 208 1.72 -24.79 -5.14
CA ASN A 208 0.55 -24.34 -4.42
C ASN A 208 0.37 -25.16 -3.12
N PRO A 209 0.93 -24.70 -1.98
CA PRO A 209 0.88 -25.43 -0.72
C PRO A 209 -0.51 -25.48 -0.09
N THR A 210 -1.48 -24.73 -0.63
CA THR A 210 -2.87 -24.81 -0.18
C THR A 210 -3.56 -26.07 -0.72
N LYS A 211 -3.14 -26.57 -1.89
CA LYS A 211 -3.63 -27.82 -2.50
C LYS A 211 -2.84 -29.04 -2.02
N ARG A 212 -2.81 -29.28 -0.71
CA ARG A 212 -2.15 -30.48 -0.17
C ARG A 212 -2.76 -31.76 -0.79
N PRO A 213 -1.93 -32.76 -1.15
CA PRO A 213 -2.41 -34.07 -1.57
C PRO A 213 -3.36 -34.66 -0.52
N LEU A 214 -4.46 -35.24 -0.99
CA LEU A 214 -5.41 -35.97 -0.14
C LEU A 214 -5.41 -37.45 -0.54
N PRO A 215 -5.70 -38.37 0.40
CA PRO A 215 -5.99 -39.76 0.06
C PRO A 215 -7.09 -39.87 -1.00
N ALA A 216 -7.07 -40.95 -1.77
CA ALA A 216 -8.13 -41.23 -2.72
C ALA A 216 -9.50 -41.31 -2.01
N ALA A 217 -10.55 -40.83 -2.67
CA ALA A 217 -11.91 -40.88 -2.13
C ALA A 217 -12.46 -42.32 -2.19
N THR A 218 -12.23 -43.07 -1.11
CA THR A 218 -12.65 -44.46 -0.95
C THR A 218 -13.96 -44.62 -0.19
N GLY A 219 -14.42 -43.58 0.51
CA GLY A 219 -15.63 -43.63 1.32
C GLY A 219 -16.95 -43.60 0.53
N ALA A 220 -18.07 -43.53 1.26
CA ALA A 220 -19.42 -43.52 0.69
C ALA A 220 -19.69 -42.28 -0.20
N TRP A 221 -20.64 -42.42 -1.12
CA TRP A 221 -21.18 -41.27 -1.88
C TRP A 221 -22.11 -40.46 -0.98
N LEU A 222 -21.86 -39.15 -0.91
CA LEU A 222 -22.75 -38.21 -0.21
C LEU A 222 -23.97 -37.86 -1.09
N ALA A 223 -25.05 -37.41 -0.45
CA ALA A 223 -26.30 -37.11 -1.12
C ALA A 223 -26.19 -35.91 -2.08
N ASP A 224 -26.87 -36.00 -3.22
CA ASP A 224 -27.02 -34.87 -4.15
C ASP A 224 -27.94 -33.78 -3.55
N GLY A 225 -27.76 -32.53 -3.96
CA GLY A 225 -28.65 -31.44 -3.59
C GLY A 225 -28.41 -30.86 -2.19
N LEU A 226 -27.27 -31.20 -1.57
CA LEU A 226 -26.87 -30.62 -0.29
C LEU A 226 -26.42 -29.16 -0.46
N HIS A 227 -26.83 -28.32 0.49
CA HIS A 227 -26.24 -26.99 0.67
C HIS A 227 -24.73 -27.13 0.99
N PRO A 228 -23.83 -26.28 0.45
CA PRO A 228 -22.39 -26.44 0.61
C PRO A 228 -21.90 -26.56 2.07
N ALA A 229 -22.49 -25.78 2.98
CA ALA A 229 -22.12 -25.84 4.39
C ALA A 229 -22.58 -27.14 5.08
N ALA A 230 -23.72 -27.71 4.65
CA ALA A 230 -24.17 -29.01 5.11
C ALA A 230 -23.26 -30.13 4.59
N LEU A 231 -22.90 -30.08 3.30
CA LEU A 231 -21.89 -30.98 2.72
C LEU A 231 -20.57 -30.92 3.49
N ALA A 232 -20.06 -29.72 3.78
CA ALA A 232 -18.83 -29.55 4.52
C ALA A 232 -18.91 -30.15 5.94
N ARG A 233 -20.03 -29.99 6.65
CA ARG A 233 -20.26 -30.62 7.96
C ARG A 233 -20.22 -32.14 7.86
N GLU A 234 -20.95 -32.72 6.91
CA GLU A 234 -21.01 -34.18 6.73
C GLU A 234 -19.63 -34.75 6.43
N VAL A 235 -18.87 -34.12 5.53
CA VAL A 235 -17.51 -34.53 5.20
C VAL A 235 -16.58 -34.46 6.42
N ILE A 236 -16.64 -33.37 7.19
CA ILE A 236 -15.81 -33.23 8.40
C ILE A 236 -16.16 -34.32 9.40
N ALA A 237 -17.46 -34.51 9.69
CA ALA A 237 -17.91 -35.49 10.66
C ALA A 237 -17.53 -36.91 10.25
N GLU A 238 -17.72 -37.27 8.98
CA GLU A 238 -17.36 -38.59 8.45
C GLU A 238 -15.85 -38.82 8.53
N HIS A 239 -15.05 -37.87 8.05
CA HIS A 239 -13.59 -37.99 8.08
C HIS A 239 -13.03 -38.07 9.50
N LEU A 240 -13.64 -37.39 10.48
CA LEU A 240 -13.25 -37.48 11.89
C LEU A 240 -13.61 -38.85 12.50
N ARG A 241 -14.72 -39.47 12.08
CA ARG A 241 -15.13 -40.81 12.56
C ARG A 241 -14.32 -41.95 11.97
N THR A 242 -14.11 -41.93 10.65
CA THR A 242 -13.59 -43.09 9.91
C THR A 242 -12.15 -42.91 9.45
N GLY A 243 -11.69 -41.66 9.31
CA GLY A 243 -10.43 -41.33 8.68
C GLY A 243 -10.45 -41.39 7.14
N GLU A 244 -11.56 -41.82 6.54
CA GLU A 244 -11.72 -41.93 5.09
C GLU A 244 -12.11 -40.60 4.44
N VAL A 245 -11.87 -40.47 3.13
CA VAL A 245 -12.36 -39.33 2.34
C VAL A 245 -13.63 -39.78 1.60
N PRO A 246 -14.82 -39.19 1.91
CA PRO A 246 -16.06 -39.54 1.22
C PRO A 246 -16.04 -39.06 -0.23
N ARG A 247 -16.83 -39.70 -1.09
CA ARG A 247 -16.98 -39.31 -2.49
C ARG A 247 -17.94 -38.12 -2.61
N ALA A 248 -17.50 -37.10 -3.33
CA ALA A 248 -18.27 -35.88 -3.56
C ALA A 248 -19.61 -36.16 -4.25
N PRO A 249 -20.69 -35.45 -3.92
CA PRO A 249 -21.96 -35.57 -4.64
C PRO A 249 -21.80 -35.07 -6.09
N ARG A 250 -22.71 -35.50 -6.97
CA ARG A 250 -22.68 -35.10 -8.39
C ARG A 250 -23.11 -33.65 -8.56
N ARG A 251 -24.03 -33.17 -7.72
CA ARG A 251 -24.49 -31.77 -7.70
C ARG A 251 -24.79 -31.28 -6.29
N LEU A 252 -24.59 -29.99 -6.08
CA LEU A 252 -25.06 -29.25 -4.91
C LEU A 252 -26.53 -28.85 -5.11
N ASP A 253 -27.12 -28.19 -4.13
CA ASP A 253 -28.48 -27.60 -4.17
C ASP A 253 -28.68 -26.60 -5.33
N ARG A 254 -27.64 -25.84 -5.69
CA ARG A 254 -27.58 -25.02 -6.90
C ARG A 254 -26.18 -24.93 -7.49
N ALA A 255 -26.05 -24.22 -8.62
CA ALA A 255 -24.75 -23.88 -9.19
C ALA A 255 -24.07 -22.76 -8.37
N TYR A 256 -22.76 -22.89 -8.21
CA TYR A 256 -21.90 -21.95 -7.50
C TYR A 256 -20.65 -21.65 -8.33
N ASP A 257 -20.16 -20.42 -8.25
CA ASP A 257 -18.89 -20.05 -8.86
C ASP A 257 -17.75 -20.30 -7.86
N GLY A 258 -17.11 -21.46 -7.99
CA GLY A 258 -15.92 -21.85 -7.24
C GLY A 258 -14.65 -21.88 -8.09
N ALA A 259 -14.62 -21.18 -9.24
CA ALA A 259 -13.53 -21.31 -10.21
C ALA A 259 -12.14 -20.93 -9.66
N GLY A 260 -12.07 -20.07 -8.65
CA GLY A 260 -10.84 -19.71 -7.93
C GLY A 260 -10.60 -20.48 -6.63
N GLY A 261 -11.47 -21.43 -6.28
CA GLY A 261 -11.33 -22.33 -5.13
C GLY A 261 -12.34 -22.07 -4.01
N CYS A 262 -12.14 -22.71 -2.86
CA CYS A 262 -13.04 -22.55 -1.72
C CYS A 262 -12.39 -22.81 -0.36
N TRP A 263 -12.94 -22.17 0.68
CA TRP A 263 -12.56 -22.34 2.09
C TRP A 263 -13.73 -22.82 2.92
N VAL A 264 -13.45 -23.70 3.87
CA VAL A 264 -14.37 -24.10 4.94
C VAL A 264 -13.92 -23.46 6.25
N SER A 265 -14.85 -22.91 7.01
CA SER A 265 -14.59 -22.29 8.31
C SER A 265 -15.59 -22.78 9.35
N LEU A 266 -15.09 -23.07 10.54
CA LEU A 266 -15.90 -23.41 11.72
C LEU A 266 -15.85 -22.28 12.73
N ARG A 267 -16.99 -21.87 13.27
CA ARG A 267 -17.07 -20.86 14.34
C ARG A 267 -17.98 -21.33 15.45
N ARG A 268 -17.58 -21.18 16.71
CA ARG A 268 -18.41 -21.60 17.85
C ARG A 268 -19.68 -20.73 17.95
N ARG A 269 -20.84 -21.37 18.08
CA ARG A 269 -22.14 -20.66 18.22
C ARG A 269 -22.18 -19.78 19.47
N SER A 270 -21.61 -20.26 20.57
CA SER A 270 -21.54 -19.55 21.85
C SER A 270 -20.54 -18.38 21.84
N ARG A 271 -19.55 -18.39 20.93
CA ARG A 271 -18.52 -17.36 20.82
C ARG A 271 -18.10 -17.21 19.36
N ILE A 272 -18.82 -16.38 18.63
CA ILE A 272 -18.71 -16.21 17.17
C ILE A 272 -17.33 -15.75 16.64
N HIS A 273 -16.44 -15.26 17.51
CA HIS A 273 -15.05 -14.93 17.17
C HIS A 273 -14.07 -16.10 17.36
N ASP A 274 -14.47 -17.12 18.13
CA ASP A 274 -13.72 -18.35 18.27
C ASP A 274 -13.89 -19.18 17.00
N ARG A 275 -12.77 -19.46 16.33
CA ARG A 275 -12.69 -20.14 15.05
C ARG A 275 -11.78 -21.37 15.18
N PRO A 276 -12.31 -22.53 15.63
CA PRO A 276 -11.49 -23.70 15.93
C PRO A 276 -10.73 -24.26 14.73
N ALA A 277 -11.29 -24.15 13.52
CA ALA A 277 -10.63 -24.57 12.30
C ALA A 277 -11.06 -23.74 11.09
N ARG A 278 -10.13 -23.54 10.15
CA ARG A 278 -10.38 -22.93 8.84
C ARG A 278 -9.31 -23.37 7.85
N SER A 279 -9.72 -24.03 6.77
CA SER A 279 -8.80 -24.44 5.70
C SER A 279 -9.45 -24.38 4.33
N GLY A 280 -8.64 -24.45 3.29
CA GLY A 280 -9.07 -24.49 1.89
C GLY A 280 -7.91 -24.28 0.95
N PHE A 281 -8.21 -24.04 -0.33
CA PHE A 281 -7.22 -23.87 -1.38
C PHE A 281 -7.69 -22.99 -2.54
N TRP A 282 -6.75 -22.34 -3.23
CA TRP A 282 -7.01 -21.51 -4.41
C TRP A 282 -6.70 -22.27 -5.70
N HIS A 283 -7.45 -22.02 -6.77
CA HIS A 283 -7.05 -22.37 -8.14
C HIS A 283 -6.40 -21.16 -8.81
N PHE A 284 -5.10 -21.23 -9.05
CA PHE A 284 -4.42 -20.22 -9.87
C PHE A 284 -4.66 -20.46 -11.36
N PRO A 285 -4.58 -19.42 -12.20
CA PRO A 285 -4.69 -19.57 -13.65
C PRO A 285 -3.75 -20.65 -14.18
N GLY A 286 -4.30 -21.57 -14.99
CA GLY A 286 -3.57 -22.72 -15.55
C GLY A 286 -3.52 -23.97 -14.65
N GLU A 287 -3.95 -23.90 -13.39
CA GLU A 287 -4.05 -25.10 -12.55
C GLU A 287 -5.31 -25.92 -12.87
N PRO A 288 -5.25 -27.25 -12.74
CA PRO A 288 -6.44 -28.10 -12.84
C PRO A 288 -7.47 -27.69 -11.77
N SER A 289 -8.74 -27.64 -12.19
CA SER A 289 -9.90 -27.51 -11.30
C SER A 289 -10.86 -28.69 -11.47
N GLY A 290 -11.44 -29.13 -10.36
CA GLY A 290 -12.44 -30.18 -10.34
C GLY A 290 -13.86 -29.60 -10.30
N PRO A 291 -14.89 -30.46 -10.17
CA PRO A 291 -16.24 -30.01 -9.86
C PRO A 291 -16.27 -29.33 -8.48
N VAL A 292 -17.06 -28.26 -8.34
CA VAL A 292 -17.17 -27.46 -7.10
C VAL A 292 -17.50 -28.33 -5.87
N ALA A 293 -18.33 -29.37 -6.01
CA ALA A 293 -18.63 -30.30 -4.91
C ALA A 293 -17.38 -31.03 -4.39
N ALA A 294 -16.47 -31.43 -5.29
CA ALA A 294 -15.20 -32.07 -4.91
C ALA A 294 -14.26 -31.08 -4.22
N ASP A 295 -14.33 -29.80 -4.58
CA ASP A 295 -13.57 -28.76 -3.92
C ASP A 295 -14.04 -28.53 -2.48
N VAL A 296 -15.35 -28.55 -2.24
CA VAL A 296 -15.91 -28.50 -0.87
C VAL A 296 -15.44 -29.69 -0.05
N VAL A 297 -15.45 -30.91 -0.60
CA VAL A 297 -14.93 -32.11 0.07
C VAL A 297 -13.46 -31.93 0.45
N ARG A 298 -12.62 -31.46 -0.48
CA ARG A 298 -11.19 -31.21 -0.21
C ARG A 298 -10.99 -30.21 0.93
N ALA A 299 -11.63 -29.05 0.85
CA ALA A 299 -11.48 -28.00 1.87
C ALA A 299 -12.03 -28.46 3.24
N ALA A 300 -13.10 -29.25 3.25
CA ALA A 300 -13.68 -29.84 4.46
C ALA A 300 -12.74 -30.86 5.10
N VAL A 301 -12.14 -31.78 4.33
CA VAL A 301 -11.13 -32.73 4.85
C VAL A 301 -9.92 -32.01 5.43
N GLN A 302 -9.38 -31.01 4.73
CA GLN A 302 -8.28 -30.20 5.26
C GLN A 302 -8.66 -29.47 6.56
N THR A 303 -9.92 -29.02 6.68
CA THR A 303 -10.43 -28.38 7.90
C THR A 303 -10.58 -29.40 9.04
N ALA A 304 -11.04 -30.61 8.74
CA ALA A 304 -11.12 -31.72 9.71
C ALA A 304 -9.73 -32.09 10.25
N GLN A 305 -8.70 -32.09 9.40
CA GLN A 305 -7.31 -32.35 9.82
C GLN A 305 -6.80 -31.36 10.86
N GLN A 306 -7.23 -30.09 10.82
CA GLN A 306 -6.88 -29.10 11.86
C GLN A 306 -7.56 -29.38 13.20
N LEU A 307 -8.75 -30.01 13.20
CA LEU A 307 -9.48 -30.36 14.42
C LEU A 307 -8.92 -31.61 15.13
N ARG A 308 -8.15 -32.47 14.46
CA ARG A 308 -7.64 -33.73 15.02
C ARG A 308 -6.77 -33.56 16.29
N GLY A 309 -6.27 -32.35 16.54
CA GLY A 309 -5.53 -32.03 17.77
C GLY A 309 -6.40 -31.69 18.98
N ALA A 310 -7.72 -31.63 18.84
CA ALA A 310 -8.65 -31.40 19.95
C ALA A 310 -8.98 -32.72 20.68
N ASP A 311 -9.28 -32.64 21.98
CA ASP A 311 -9.62 -33.80 22.82
C ASP A 311 -10.88 -34.54 22.31
N ASP A 312 -11.89 -33.78 21.87
CA ASP A 312 -13.10 -34.31 21.20
C ASP A 312 -13.45 -33.46 19.97
N PRO A 313 -12.89 -33.81 18.79
CA PRO A 313 -13.11 -33.06 17.55
C PRO A 313 -14.57 -33.02 17.09
N LEU A 314 -15.36 -34.07 17.39
CA LEU A 314 -16.77 -34.15 17.01
C LEU A 314 -17.63 -33.24 17.89
N ALA A 315 -17.41 -33.25 19.21
CA ALA A 315 -18.08 -32.31 20.10
C ALA A 315 -17.75 -30.84 19.76
N VAL A 316 -16.51 -30.55 19.33
CA VAL A 316 -16.15 -29.21 18.84
C VAL A 316 -16.94 -28.85 17.58
N LEU A 317 -17.08 -29.77 16.62
CA LEU A 317 -17.88 -29.55 15.41
C LEU A 317 -19.36 -29.30 15.74
N ASP A 318 -19.93 -30.04 16.68
CA ASP A 318 -21.33 -29.89 17.12
C ASP A 318 -21.60 -28.53 17.76
N GLN A 319 -20.58 -27.93 18.39
CA GLN A 319 -20.66 -26.58 18.96
C GLN A 319 -20.49 -25.46 17.91
N CYS A 320 -20.07 -25.79 16.68
CA CYS A 320 -19.73 -24.82 15.65
C CYS A 320 -20.81 -24.70 14.59
N ALA A 321 -21.04 -23.47 14.09
CA ALA A 321 -21.61 -23.23 12.77
C ALA A 321 -20.53 -23.42 11.69
N VAL A 322 -20.93 -23.88 10.51
CA VAL A 322 -20.06 -24.10 9.34
C VAL A 322 -20.36 -23.06 8.26
N ALA A 323 -19.31 -22.56 7.61
CA ALA A 323 -19.45 -21.75 6.40
C ALA A 323 -18.50 -22.21 5.31
N VAL A 324 -18.97 -22.17 4.08
CA VAL A 324 -18.19 -22.36 2.85
C VAL A 324 -18.07 -21.00 2.16
N THR A 325 -16.85 -20.61 1.82
CA THR A 325 -16.60 -19.40 1.03
C THR A 325 -16.04 -19.82 -0.33
N PHE A 326 -16.77 -19.53 -1.40
CA PHE A 326 -16.34 -19.72 -2.78
C PHE A 326 -15.65 -18.47 -3.30
N PHE A 327 -14.67 -18.69 -4.17
CA PHE A 327 -13.95 -17.67 -4.89
C PHE A 327 -14.19 -17.86 -6.39
N GLY A 328 -14.60 -16.80 -7.08
CA GLY A 328 -14.61 -16.81 -8.54
C GLY A 328 -13.20 -16.84 -9.11
N ALA A 329 -13.10 -16.86 -10.44
CA ALA A 329 -11.80 -16.96 -11.13
C ALA A 329 -10.81 -15.88 -10.63
N LEU A 330 -9.56 -16.27 -10.41
CA LEU A 330 -8.49 -15.35 -10.01
C LEU A 330 -8.03 -14.53 -11.23
N GLU A 331 -8.30 -13.23 -11.21
CA GLU A 331 -7.89 -12.29 -12.26
C GLU A 331 -6.65 -11.51 -11.82
N GLU A 332 -5.57 -11.54 -12.59
CA GLU A 332 -4.41 -10.69 -12.34
C GLU A 332 -4.80 -9.21 -12.41
N CYS A 333 -4.33 -8.43 -11.44
CA CYS A 333 -4.65 -7.01 -11.31
C CYS A 333 -3.50 -6.25 -10.64
N THR A 334 -3.62 -4.93 -10.59
CA THR A 334 -2.70 -4.05 -9.87
C THR A 334 -3.31 -3.60 -8.55
N VAL A 335 -2.50 -2.97 -7.68
CA VAL A 335 -2.99 -2.39 -6.42
C VAL A 335 -4.02 -1.27 -6.68
N ALA A 336 -3.94 -0.62 -7.85
CA ALA A 336 -4.93 0.35 -8.32
C ALA A 336 -6.32 -0.24 -8.58
N ASP A 337 -6.40 -1.52 -8.95
CA ASP A 337 -7.66 -2.18 -9.35
C ASP A 337 -8.43 -2.78 -8.17
N LEU A 338 -7.93 -2.59 -6.95
CA LEU A 338 -8.52 -3.13 -5.73
C LEU A 338 -9.80 -2.36 -5.36
N ASP A 339 -10.76 -3.10 -4.80
CA ASP A 339 -11.97 -2.57 -4.19
C ASP A 339 -12.37 -3.49 -3.03
N ASP A 340 -12.04 -3.07 -1.81
CA ASP A 340 -12.25 -3.84 -0.58
C ASP A 340 -13.72 -4.08 -0.24
N ASP A 341 -14.66 -3.39 -0.90
CA ASP A 341 -16.09 -3.61 -0.73
C ASP A 341 -16.64 -4.69 -1.68
N ARG A 342 -15.90 -5.05 -2.74
CA ARG A 342 -16.37 -5.95 -3.81
C ARG A 342 -15.55 -7.23 -3.94
N TYR A 343 -14.23 -7.14 -3.83
CA TYR A 343 -13.34 -8.24 -4.21
C TYR A 343 -12.52 -8.75 -3.03
N GLY A 344 -12.32 -10.07 -3.03
CA GLY A 344 -11.20 -10.66 -2.32
C GLY A 344 -9.93 -10.56 -3.16
N ILE A 345 -8.78 -10.63 -2.51
CA ILE A 345 -7.49 -10.63 -3.19
C ILE A 345 -6.61 -11.79 -2.75
N VAL A 346 -5.71 -12.19 -3.62
CA VAL A 346 -4.61 -13.13 -3.35
C VAL A 346 -3.32 -12.52 -3.87
N VAL A 347 -2.32 -12.42 -3.00
CA VAL A 347 -0.97 -12.01 -3.37
C VAL A 347 -0.08 -13.25 -3.40
N ARG A 348 0.70 -13.42 -4.46
CA ARG A 348 1.63 -14.54 -4.63
C ARG A 348 3.01 -14.04 -5.06
N SER A 349 4.05 -14.53 -4.40
CA SER A 349 5.44 -14.21 -4.77
C SER A 349 5.78 -14.74 -6.15
N ARG A 350 6.57 -13.98 -6.92
CA ARG A 350 7.21 -14.44 -8.16
C ARG A 350 8.54 -15.16 -7.91
N GLU A 351 9.11 -14.99 -6.72
CA GLU A 351 10.41 -15.56 -6.34
C GLU A 351 10.27 -16.80 -5.46
N ARG A 352 9.21 -16.88 -4.64
CA ARG A 352 8.92 -17.97 -3.71
C ARG A 352 7.49 -18.44 -3.95
N ASP A 353 7.26 -19.23 -4.99
CA ASP A 353 5.92 -19.62 -5.48
C ASP A 353 4.95 -20.16 -4.43
N SER A 354 5.47 -20.80 -3.38
CA SER A 354 4.75 -21.30 -2.20
C SER A 354 4.28 -20.21 -1.22
N ARG A 355 4.83 -19.00 -1.32
CA ARG A 355 4.45 -17.83 -0.50
C ARG A 355 3.28 -17.10 -1.15
N MET A 356 2.14 -17.20 -0.49
CA MET A 356 0.89 -16.57 -0.92
C MET A 356 0.00 -16.24 0.28
N GLY A 357 -0.86 -15.24 0.11
CA GLY A 357 -1.73 -14.77 1.17
C GLY A 357 -2.95 -14.08 0.58
N GLY A 358 -4.11 -14.37 1.15
CA GLY A 358 -5.36 -13.75 0.71
C GLY A 358 -5.98 -12.82 1.76
N ALA A 359 -6.82 -11.91 1.30
CA ALA A 359 -7.67 -11.07 2.14
C ALA A 359 -9.06 -10.96 1.51
N LEU A 360 -10.12 -11.17 2.28
CA LEU A 360 -11.51 -11.08 1.82
C LEU A 360 -12.00 -9.62 1.86
N PRO A 361 -13.07 -9.26 1.12
CA PRO A 361 -13.64 -7.91 1.17
C PRO A 361 -14.27 -7.63 2.54
N ARG A 362 -14.21 -6.39 3.01
CA ARG A 362 -14.79 -5.95 4.30
C ARG A 362 -14.42 -6.87 5.47
N MET A 363 -13.15 -7.29 5.52
CA MET A 363 -12.64 -8.01 6.67
C MET A 363 -12.60 -7.09 7.90
N PRO A 364 -12.79 -7.63 9.11
CA PRO A 364 -12.68 -6.83 10.32
C PRO A 364 -11.27 -6.22 10.42
N GLY A 365 -11.18 -4.91 10.70
CA GLY A 365 -9.92 -4.15 10.82
C GLY A 365 -9.20 -3.86 9.51
N ILE A 366 -9.86 -4.08 8.39
CA ILE A 366 -9.42 -3.67 7.07
C ILE A 366 -10.49 -2.71 6.54
N ALA A 367 -10.15 -1.42 6.49
CA ALA A 367 -11.04 -0.35 6.07
C ALA A 367 -10.73 0.14 4.66
N THR A 368 -9.50 -0.08 4.16
CA THR A 368 -9.05 0.40 2.85
C THR A 368 -8.42 -0.68 1.98
N GLU A 369 -8.30 -0.39 0.69
CA GLU A 369 -7.67 -1.26 -0.30
C GLU A 369 -6.18 -1.48 0.00
N TRP A 370 -5.50 -0.46 0.53
CA TRP A 370 -4.09 -0.56 0.94
C TRP A 370 -3.92 -1.48 2.15
N GLU A 371 -4.78 -1.34 3.16
CA GLU A 371 -4.78 -2.25 4.31
C GLU A 371 -5.08 -3.69 3.88
N GLN A 372 -5.98 -3.88 2.90
CA GLN A 372 -6.29 -5.19 2.33
C GLN A 372 -5.05 -5.81 1.66
N TYR A 373 -4.36 -5.02 0.82
CA TYR A 373 -3.12 -5.42 0.16
C TYR A 373 -2.01 -5.75 1.17
N VAL A 374 -1.74 -4.87 2.15
CA VAL A 374 -0.71 -5.08 3.17
C VAL A 374 -1.02 -6.33 4.01
N HIS A 375 -2.30 -6.56 4.35
CA HIS A 375 -2.71 -7.78 5.05
C HIS A 375 -2.40 -9.04 4.23
N ALA A 376 -2.76 -9.04 2.94
CA ALA A 376 -2.49 -10.18 2.07
C ALA A 376 -0.98 -10.41 1.85
N ALA A 377 -0.24 -9.36 1.50
CA ALA A 377 1.18 -9.43 1.13
C ALA A 377 2.13 -9.61 2.32
N ARG A 378 1.96 -8.82 3.39
CA ARG A 378 2.91 -8.78 4.52
C ARG A 378 2.52 -9.76 5.61
N ARG A 379 1.26 -9.75 6.02
CA ARG A 379 0.79 -10.57 7.16
C ARG A 379 0.55 -12.03 6.77
N ASN A 380 -0.15 -12.27 5.65
CA ASN A 380 -0.55 -13.63 5.28
C ASN A 380 0.49 -14.32 4.39
N ALA A 381 1.01 -13.64 3.36
CA ALA A 381 2.01 -14.22 2.47
C ALA A 381 3.44 -14.18 3.05
N GLY A 382 3.74 -13.21 3.93
CA GLY A 382 5.08 -13.04 4.50
C GLY A 382 6.10 -12.57 3.44
N LEU A 383 5.67 -11.72 2.50
CA LEU A 383 6.55 -11.17 1.48
C LEU A 383 7.51 -10.13 2.06
N LEU A 384 8.77 -10.18 1.63
CA LEU A 384 9.79 -9.20 1.99
C LEU A 384 9.55 -7.85 1.27
N PRO A 385 10.04 -6.72 1.81
CA PRO A 385 9.69 -5.38 1.34
C PRO A 385 9.76 -5.18 -0.18
N LEU A 386 10.83 -5.66 -0.82
CA LEU A 386 11.10 -5.50 -2.26
C LEU A 386 10.84 -6.77 -3.07
N GLU A 387 10.15 -7.76 -2.49
CA GLU A 387 9.90 -9.04 -3.15
C GLU A 387 8.91 -8.90 -4.33
N PRO A 388 9.33 -9.28 -5.55
CA PRO A 388 8.45 -9.30 -6.71
C PRO A 388 7.25 -10.22 -6.51
N HIS A 389 6.05 -9.76 -6.85
CA HIS A 389 4.82 -10.52 -6.66
C HIS A 389 3.73 -10.16 -7.68
N VAL A 390 2.71 -11.01 -7.74
CA VAL A 390 1.47 -10.80 -8.50
C VAL A 390 0.32 -10.61 -7.52
N VAL A 391 -0.62 -9.73 -7.87
CA VAL A 391 -1.88 -9.55 -7.15
C VAL A 391 -3.01 -10.08 -8.03
N TYR A 392 -3.84 -10.95 -7.46
CA TYR A 392 -5.07 -11.42 -8.06
C TYR A 392 -6.26 -10.85 -7.29
N ARG A 393 -7.32 -10.47 -8.00
CA ARG A 393 -8.63 -10.19 -7.42
C ARG A 393 -9.61 -11.30 -7.79
N HIS A 394 -10.66 -11.48 -6.98
CA HIS A 394 -11.72 -12.43 -7.26
C HIS A 394 -13.03 -12.04 -6.56
N THR A 395 -14.15 -12.51 -7.11
CA THR A 395 -15.45 -12.43 -6.44
C THR A 395 -15.50 -13.37 -5.25
N VAL A 396 -16.41 -13.10 -4.30
CA VAL A 396 -16.55 -13.88 -3.07
C VAL A 396 -18.02 -14.15 -2.80
N GLU A 397 -18.38 -15.43 -2.67
CA GLU A 397 -19.69 -15.86 -2.20
C GLU A 397 -19.51 -16.67 -0.91
N LYS A 398 -20.10 -16.21 0.20
CA LYS A 398 -20.00 -16.89 1.50
C LYS A 398 -21.33 -17.46 1.91
N LEU A 399 -21.37 -18.78 2.08
CA LEU A 399 -22.56 -19.52 2.46
C LEU A 399 -22.39 -20.11 3.83
N VAL A 400 -23.31 -19.76 4.71
CA VAL A 400 -23.38 -20.21 6.09
C VAL A 400 -24.48 -21.25 6.19
N GLU A 401 -24.37 -22.20 7.11
CA GLU A 401 -25.46 -23.11 7.42
C GLU A 401 -26.80 -22.36 7.61
N PRO A 402 -27.89 -22.84 6.96
CA PRO A 402 -29.21 -22.22 7.09
C PRO A 402 -29.65 -22.09 8.55
N GLY A 403 -30.12 -20.90 8.93
CA GLY A 403 -30.57 -20.60 10.29
C GLY A 403 -29.47 -20.27 11.29
N GLU A 404 -28.20 -20.39 10.93
CA GLU A 404 -27.08 -20.01 11.79
C GLU A 404 -26.78 -18.51 11.73
N SER A 405 -26.40 -17.95 12.88
CA SER A 405 -25.88 -16.58 12.95
C SER A 405 -24.41 -16.56 12.57
N TRP A 406 -24.05 -15.71 11.62
CA TRP A 406 -22.67 -15.55 11.17
C TRP A 406 -22.36 -14.10 10.85
N GLN A 407 -21.12 -13.70 11.13
CA GLN A 407 -20.66 -12.34 10.90
C GLN A 407 -20.62 -12.04 9.41
N PRO A 408 -21.29 -10.99 8.90
CA PRO A 408 -21.20 -10.55 7.51
C PRO A 408 -19.85 -9.85 7.28
N THR A 409 -18.76 -10.58 7.50
CA THR A 409 -17.37 -10.11 7.39
C THR A 409 -16.68 -10.98 6.35
N GLY A 410 -15.81 -10.40 5.53
CA GLY A 410 -15.29 -11.13 4.40
C GLY A 410 -16.36 -11.39 3.32
N VAL A 411 -17.36 -10.50 3.20
CA VAL A 411 -18.46 -10.60 2.23
C VAL A 411 -18.57 -9.28 1.47
N PRO A 412 -18.85 -9.33 0.16
CA PRO A 412 -19.01 -8.11 -0.63
C PRO A 412 -20.30 -7.38 -0.25
N VAL A 413 -20.36 -6.08 -0.57
CA VAL A 413 -21.60 -5.29 -0.47
C VAL A 413 -22.63 -5.82 -1.46
N ALA A 414 -23.81 -6.22 -0.96
CA ALA A 414 -24.90 -6.74 -1.79
C ALA A 414 -25.80 -5.59 -2.29
N GLY A 415 -25.65 -5.21 -3.56
CA GLY A 415 -26.54 -4.25 -4.24
C GLY A 415 -26.49 -2.81 -3.69
N PRO A 416 -27.45 -1.94 -4.10
CA PRO A 416 -27.57 -0.58 -3.56
C PRO A 416 -27.81 -0.64 -2.05
N VAL A 417 -26.92 -0.02 -1.26
CA VAL A 417 -27.09 0.03 0.18
C VAL A 417 -28.14 1.10 0.50
N TRP A 418 -29.26 0.71 1.11
CA TRP A 418 -30.33 1.65 1.50
C TRP A 418 -29.79 2.86 2.28
N SER A 419 -28.69 2.67 3.01
CA SER A 419 -28.05 3.70 3.83
C SER A 419 -27.38 4.82 3.04
N ASP A 420 -27.16 4.61 1.74
CA ASP A 420 -26.65 5.58 0.77
C ASP A 420 -27.78 6.13 -0.14
N ASP A 421 -29.02 5.63 -0.03
CA ASP A 421 -30.15 6.09 -0.83
C ASP A 421 -30.71 7.42 -0.27
N PRO A 422 -30.57 8.54 -1.00
CA PRO A 422 -31.11 9.82 -0.55
C PRO A 422 -32.63 9.81 -0.39
N ALA A 423 -33.37 8.99 -1.13
CA ALA A 423 -34.83 8.94 -1.04
C ALA A 423 -35.32 8.40 0.31
N LEU A 424 -34.54 7.51 0.93
CA LEU A 424 -34.86 6.92 2.23
C LEU A 424 -34.34 7.77 3.39
N ALA A 425 -33.16 8.38 3.24
CA ALA A 425 -32.53 9.10 4.34
C ALA A 425 -32.90 10.59 4.43
N ARG A 426 -33.22 11.23 3.29
CA ARG A 426 -33.57 12.65 3.25
C ARG A 426 -34.76 13.01 4.14
N PRO A 427 -35.90 12.28 4.10
CA PRO A 427 -37.04 12.60 4.95
C PRO A 427 -36.69 12.54 6.44
N VAL A 428 -35.77 11.64 6.84
CA VAL A 428 -35.35 11.51 8.24
C VAL A 428 -34.53 12.72 8.69
N ALA A 429 -33.58 13.17 7.87
CA ALA A 429 -32.77 14.35 8.17
C ALA A 429 -33.60 15.66 8.17
N GLU A 430 -34.55 15.80 7.24
CA GLU A 430 -35.49 16.93 7.19
C GLU A 430 -36.41 16.98 8.42
N ALA A 431 -36.98 15.84 8.80
CA ALA A 431 -37.82 15.73 10.00
C ALA A 431 -37.04 16.08 11.27
N ALA A 432 -35.78 15.64 11.38
CA ALA A 432 -34.91 15.96 12.51
C ALA A 432 -34.64 17.47 12.59
N ARG A 433 -34.33 18.10 11.45
CA ARG A 433 -34.11 19.55 11.39
C ARG A 433 -35.38 20.34 11.74
N ALA A 434 -36.53 19.92 11.23
CA ALA A 434 -37.83 20.52 11.58
C ALA A 434 -38.08 20.46 13.09
N ALA A 435 -37.85 19.30 13.70
CA ALA A 435 -38.01 19.10 15.14
C ALA A 435 -37.04 19.94 15.98
N VAL A 436 -35.77 20.07 15.54
CA VAL A 436 -34.77 20.92 16.20
C VAL A 436 -35.14 22.41 16.10
N LEU A 437 -35.55 22.88 14.93
CA LEU A 437 -35.98 24.27 14.75
C LEU A 437 -37.18 24.59 15.65
N ARG A 438 -38.16 23.68 15.74
CA ARG A 438 -39.28 23.83 16.67
C ARG A 438 -38.84 23.84 18.14
N ALA A 439 -37.90 22.98 18.53
CA ALA A 439 -37.38 22.96 19.90
C ALA A 439 -36.55 24.21 20.27
N LEU A 440 -36.05 24.95 19.27
CA LEU A 440 -35.36 26.24 19.41
C LEU A 440 -36.29 27.45 19.25
N ASP A 441 -37.60 27.25 19.09
CA ASP A 441 -38.58 28.30 18.76
C ASP A 441 -38.20 29.12 17.50
N ARG A 442 -37.66 28.46 16.48
CA ARG A 442 -37.25 29.06 15.20
C ARG A 442 -38.24 28.76 14.07
N PRO A 443 -38.39 29.67 13.09
CA PRO A 443 -39.20 29.41 11.90
C PRO A 443 -38.62 28.23 11.09
N GLY A 444 -39.49 27.35 10.61
CA GLY A 444 -39.12 26.16 9.87
C GLY A 444 -40.35 25.37 9.41
N PRO A 445 -40.15 24.27 8.66
CA PRO A 445 -41.23 23.35 8.32
C PRO A 445 -41.81 22.69 9.57
N GLU A 446 -43.09 22.31 9.51
CA GLU A 446 -43.75 21.55 10.58
C GLU A 446 -43.06 20.19 10.77
N PRO A 447 -42.74 19.78 12.02
CA PRO A 447 -42.18 18.46 12.27
C PRO A 447 -43.15 17.35 11.87
N PHE A 448 -42.60 16.27 11.31
CA PHE A 448 -43.34 15.08 10.91
C PHE A 448 -42.58 13.82 11.31
N VAL A 449 -43.26 12.67 11.29
CA VAL A 449 -42.64 11.36 11.56
C VAL A 449 -42.19 10.76 10.23
N PRO A 450 -40.89 10.55 10.00
CA PRO A 450 -40.39 9.99 8.75
C PRO A 450 -40.51 8.45 8.74
N GLY A 451 -40.58 7.85 7.55
CA GLY A 451 -40.30 6.43 7.40
C GLY A 451 -38.81 6.16 7.60
N VAL A 452 -38.47 5.05 8.26
CA VAL A 452 -37.07 4.62 8.46
C VAL A 452 -36.94 3.19 7.95
N ALA A 453 -35.81 2.87 7.31
CA ALA A 453 -35.57 1.54 6.75
C ALA A 453 -35.62 0.44 7.83
N ASP A 454 -36.11 -0.73 7.42
CA ASP A 454 -36.11 -1.92 8.27
C ASP A 454 -34.67 -2.27 8.69
N GLY A 455 -34.47 -2.52 9.98
CA GLY A 455 -33.16 -2.86 10.54
C GLY A 455 -32.34 -1.69 11.08
N VAL A 456 -32.85 -0.44 11.02
CA VAL A 456 -32.32 0.65 11.86
C VAL A 456 -32.63 0.34 13.32
N GLN A 457 -31.58 0.34 14.14
CA GLN A 457 -31.61 -0.05 15.56
C GLN A 457 -31.25 1.11 16.49
N GLY A 458 -30.83 2.25 15.93
CA GLY A 458 -30.56 3.46 16.68
C GLY A 458 -30.55 4.69 15.80
N LEU A 459 -30.89 5.83 16.41
CA LEU A 459 -30.92 7.13 15.75
C LEU A 459 -30.37 8.19 16.70
N PHE A 460 -29.43 8.99 16.22
CA PHE A 460 -28.84 10.11 16.96
C PHE A 460 -28.96 11.40 16.16
N VAL A 461 -29.50 12.44 16.78
CA VAL A 461 -29.61 13.80 16.27
C VAL A 461 -28.45 14.62 16.84
N THR A 462 -27.65 15.22 15.96
CA THR A 462 -26.54 16.10 16.30
C THR A 462 -26.82 17.49 15.73
N VAL A 463 -26.70 18.52 16.55
CA VAL A 463 -27.08 19.89 16.20
C VAL A 463 -25.84 20.78 16.14
N TYR A 464 -25.75 21.57 15.08
CA TYR A 464 -24.71 22.57 14.87
C TYR A 464 -25.34 23.96 14.75
N ALA A 465 -24.72 24.95 15.37
CA ALA A 465 -25.04 26.37 15.20
C ALA A 465 -23.77 27.10 14.75
N GLY A 466 -23.83 27.73 13.58
CA GLY A 466 -22.65 28.41 13.01
C GLY A 466 -21.44 27.48 12.84
N GLY A 467 -21.69 26.21 12.52
CA GLY A 467 -20.66 25.17 12.40
C GLY A 467 -20.13 24.60 13.71
N ARG A 468 -20.52 25.15 14.87
CA ARG A 468 -20.13 24.64 16.20
C ARG A 468 -21.13 23.60 16.67
N LEU A 469 -20.64 22.48 17.19
CA LEU A 469 -21.47 21.44 17.81
C LEU A 469 -22.12 21.95 19.09
N ILE A 470 -23.45 21.94 19.15
CA ILE A 470 -24.24 22.44 20.30
C ILE A 470 -25.07 21.36 21.00
N GLY A 471 -25.10 20.14 20.48
CA GLY A 471 -25.91 19.08 21.09
C GLY A 471 -25.85 17.76 20.34
N CYS A 472 -25.97 16.65 21.06
CA CYS A 472 -26.14 15.34 20.44
C CYS A 472 -26.95 14.40 21.33
N ALA A 473 -28.13 13.98 20.89
CA ALA A 473 -28.98 13.05 21.65
C ALA A 473 -29.61 11.99 20.75
N GLY A 474 -29.90 10.83 21.32
CA GLY A 474 -30.43 9.68 20.60
C GLY A 474 -30.51 8.46 21.48
N ALA A 475 -31.05 7.38 20.92
CA ALA A 475 -31.17 6.11 21.62
C ALA A 475 -31.11 4.93 20.64
N PHE A 476 -30.88 3.74 21.20
CA PHE A 476 -31.07 2.47 20.51
C PHE A 476 -32.51 2.02 20.72
N ALA A 477 -33.34 2.10 19.68
CA ALA A 477 -34.74 1.68 19.76
C ALA A 477 -35.28 1.28 18.39
N ALA A 478 -36.26 0.37 18.37
CA ALA A 478 -36.94 -0.01 17.14
C ALA A 478 -37.92 1.07 16.66
N ASP A 479 -38.39 1.93 17.57
CA ASP A 479 -39.34 3.03 17.33
C ASP A 479 -38.63 4.39 17.21
N CYS A 480 -37.35 4.42 16.82
CA CYS A 480 -36.56 5.65 16.75
C CYS A 480 -37.22 6.78 15.93
N ALA A 481 -37.98 6.44 14.89
CA ALA A 481 -38.66 7.41 14.04
C ALA A 481 -39.73 8.23 14.78
N THR A 482 -40.56 7.58 15.59
CA THR A 482 -41.65 8.25 16.33
C THR A 482 -41.12 9.10 17.48
N ARG A 483 -39.92 8.77 17.98
CA ARG A 483 -39.24 9.46 19.08
C ARG A 483 -38.27 10.55 18.62
N LEU A 484 -38.20 10.83 17.31
CA LEU A 484 -37.28 11.80 16.74
C LEU A 484 -37.40 13.20 17.37
N GLY A 485 -38.63 13.63 17.67
CA GLY A 485 -38.90 14.90 18.35
C GLY A 485 -38.30 14.95 19.77
N GLU A 486 -38.35 13.84 20.51
CA GLU A 486 -37.71 13.73 21.84
C GLU A 486 -36.20 13.88 21.73
N PHE A 487 -35.58 13.22 20.74
CA PHE A 487 -34.14 13.29 20.52
C PHE A 487 -33.71 14.69 20.08
N ALA A 488 -34.48 15.37 19.24
CA ALA A 488 -34.23 16.75 18.84
C ALA A 488 -34.27 17.70 20.06
N ALA A 489 -35.32 17.62 20.88
CA ALA A 489 -35.44 18.45 22.08
C ALA A 489 -34.33 18.18 23.10
N ALA A 490 -33.97 16.90 23.28
CA ALA A 490 -32.86 16.50 24.16
C ALA A 490 -31.50 16.99 23.63
N ALA A 491 -31.28 16.98 22.32
CA ALA A 491 -30.05 17.48 21.72
C ALA A 491 -29.91 18.99 21.93
N VAL A 492 -30.98 19.76 21.72
CA VAL A 492 -31.01 21.21 21.98
C VAL A 492 -30.73 21.54 23.45
N SER A 493 -31.18 20.68 24.37
CA SER A 493 -31.01 20.87 25.82
C SER A 493 -29.74 20.22 26.39
N ASP A 494 -28.82 19.75 25.54
CA ASP A 494 -27.66 18.95 25.95
C ASP A 494 -26.64 19.81 26.71
N ARG A 495 -26.54 19.56 28.01
CA ARG A 495 -25.71 20.37 28.92
C ARG A 495 -24.21 20.23 28.66
N ARG A 496 -23.78 19.23 27.89
CA ARG A 496 -22.36 19.03 27.55
C ARG A 496 -21.80 20.14 26.66
N PHE A 497 -22.66 20.88 25.96
CA PHE A 497 -22.27 21.85 24.94
C PHE A 497 -22.74 23.29 25.24
N ARG A 498 -22.90 23.64 26.53
CA ARG A 498 -23.31 24.99 26.95
C ARG A 498 -22.33 26.08 26.47
N GLY A 499 -22.85 27.15 25.87
CA GLY A 499 -22.07 28.37 25.54
C GLY A 499 -22.04 28.79 24.06
N ALA A 500 -22.74 28.07 23.17
CA ALA A 500 -22.88 28.48 21.76
C ALA A 500 -24.15 29.32 21.56
N GLY A 501 -24.04 30.41 20.78
CA GLY A 501 -25.19 31.24 20.41
C GLY A 501 -26.16 30.46 19.53
N THR A 502 -27.44 30.47 19.87
CA THR A 502 -28.50 29.77 19.13
C THR A 502 -29.04 30.57 17.94
N ASP A 503 -28.53 31.79 17.74
CA ASP A 503 -28.97 32.72 16.70
C ASP A 503 -28.35 32.39 15.32
N ASP A 504 -27.20 31.71 15.31
CA ASP A 504 -26.49 31.31 14.09
C ASP A 504 -27.29 30.30 13.24
N PRO A 505 -26.99 30.15 11.94
CA PRO A 505 -27.64 29.13 11.10
C PRO A 505 -27.55 27.72 11.69
N ILE A 506 -28.70 27.02 11.71
CA ILE A 506 -28.82 25.67 12.27
C ILE A 506 -28.68 24.61 11.18
N ALA A 507 -27.74 23.71 11.41
CA ALA A 507 -27.58 22.46 10.68
C ALA A 507 -27.77 21.27 11.63
N VAL A 508 -28.34 20.19 11.12
CA VAL A 508 -28.67 19.00 11.91
C VAL A 508 -28.17 17.77 11.17
N SER A 509 -27.31 16.97 11.81
CA SER A 509 -26.96 15.66 11.29
C SER A 509 -27.71 14.55 12.03
N VAL A 510 -28.10 13.51 11.30
CA VAL A 510 -28.75 12.33 11.82
C VAL A 510 -27.89 11.12 11.53
N SER A 511 -27.47 10.41 12.57
CA SER A 511 -26.74 9.14 12.46
C SER A 511 -27.69 7.96 12.68
N LEU A 512 -27.87 7.16 11.63
CA LEU A 512 -28.67 5.94 11.61
C LEU A 512 -27.75 4.73 11.86
N LEU A 513 -28.04 3.96 12.90
CA LEU A 513 -27.25 2.79 13.29
C LEU A 513 -27.99 1.51 12.91
N PHE A 514 -27.28 0.57 12.32
CA PHE A 514 -27.85 -0.69 11.84
C PHE A 514 -26.80 -1.80 11.89
N ALA A 515 -27.22 -3.02 11.56
CA ALA A 515 -26.36 -4.21 11.56
C ALA A 515 -25.56 -4.37 12.88
N ARG A 516 -26.24 -4.20 14.03
CA ARG A 516 -25.66 -4.35 15.38
C ARG A 516 -24.86 -5.65 15.46
N HIS A 517 -23.68 -5.53 16.05
CA HIS A 517 -22.78 -6.64 16.24
C HIS A 517 -22.25 -6.70 17.67
N GLU A 518 -22.63 -7.74 18.40
CA GLU A 518 -22.08 -8.07 19.72
C GLU A 518 -20.69 -8.68 19.57
N ILE A 519 -19.67 -7.93 19.98
CA ILE A 519 -18.29 -8.42 20.05
C ILE A 519 -18.10 -9.26 21.33
N GLY A 520 -18.78 -8.88 22.41
CA GLY A 520 -18.65 -9.51 23.71
C GLY A 520 -17.38 -9.05 24.44
N THR A 521 -16.89 -9.89 25.35
CA THR A 521 -15.75 -9.51 26.22
C THR A 521 -14.42 -9.60 25.46
N ALA A 522 -13.75 -8.47 25.30
CA ALA A 522 -12.45 -8.37 24.63
C ALA A 522 -11.59 -7.26 25.23
N THR A 523 -10.26 -7.37 25.06
CA THR A 523 -9.35 -6.29 25.47
C THR A 523 -9.46 -5.12 24.49
N PRO A 524 -9.16 -3.88 24.92
CA PRO A 524 -9.18 -2.72 24.04
C PRO A 524 -8.29 -2.91 22.79
N GLU A 525 -7.11 -3.52 22.94
CA GLU A 525 -6.16 -3.79 21.84
C GLU A 525 -6.76 -4.72 20.80
N TRP A 526 -7.51 -5.73 21.27
CA TRP A 526 -8.13 -6.67 20.37
C TRP A 526 -9.26 -6.04 19.56
N VAL A 527 -10.01 -5.06 20.12
CA VAL A 527 -11.20 -4.44 19.51
C VAL A 527 -10.89 -3.44 18.40
N GLU A 528 -9.66 -2.93 18.35
CA GLU A 528 -9.16 -2.18 17.19
C GLU A 528 -9.24 -3.04 15.92
N GLY A 529 -8.80 -4.30 16.03
CA GLY A 529 -8.73 -5.24 14.91
C GLY A 529 -10.06 -5.64 14.27
N PRO A 530 -11.21 -5.70 14.94
CA PRO A 530 -12.50 -5.96 14.31
C PRO A 530 -13.33 -4.73 13.95
N THR A 531 -12.85 -3.52 14.23
CA THR A 531 -13.63 -2.28 14.03
C THR A 531 -13.13 -1.54 12.79
N ARG A 532 -14.03 -1.16 11.87
CA ARG A 532 -13.69 -0.22 10.78
C ARG A 532 -13.64 1.19 11.37
N PHE A 533 -12.42 1.70 11.56
CA PHE A 533 -12.17 3.00 12.15
C PHE A 533 -12.85 4.13 11.35
N ALA A 534 -13.46 5.10 12.06
CA ALA A 534 -14.19 6.25 11.48
C ALA A 534 -15.41 5.93 10.59
N ASP A 535 -15.73 4.65 10.36
CA ASP A 535 -16.94 4.21 9.64
C ASP A 535 -18.00 3.61 10.57
N GLN A 536 -17.57 2.91 11.63
CA GLN A 536 -18.45 2.18 12.54
C GLN A 536 -18.56 2.86 13.90
N ALA A 537 -19.76 2.87 14.46
CA ALA A 537 -19.99 3.32 15.83
C ALA A 537 -19.60 2.22 16.80
N LEU A 538 -19.04 2.58 17.96
CA LEU A 538 -18.55 1.63 18.95
C LEU A 538 -19.14 1.93 20.33
N ALA A 539 -19.59 0.87 21.00
CA ALA A 539 -20.12 0.88 22.36
C ALA A 539 -19.35 -0.08 23.26
N VAL A 540 -19.24 0.28 24.53
CA VAL A 540 -18.73 -0.60 25.59
C VAL A 540 -19.65 -0.56 26.79
N ARG A 541 -19.79 -1.70 27.48
CA ARG A 541 -20.60 -1.82 28.69
C ARG A 541 -19.89 -2.64 29.77
N GLN A 542 -20.11 -2.27 31.03
CA GLN A 542 -19.77 -3.02 32.23
C GLN A 542 -20.82 -2.76 33.31
N GLY A 543 -21.69 -3.73 33.58
CA GLY A 543 -22.85 -3.53 34.47
C GLY A 543 -23.74 -2.41 33.96
N ASP A 544 -23.96 -1.39 34.80
CA ASP A 544 -24.75 -0.19 34.50
C ASP A 544 -23.95 0.91 33.80
N ARG A 545 -22.62 0.76 33.69
CA ARG A 545 -21.75 1.70 32.98
C ARG A 545 -21.75 1.37 31.50
N ALA A 546 -22.01 2.36 30.66
CA ALA A 546 -21.96 2.22 29.21
C ALA A 546 -21.43 3.50 28.56
N GLY A 547 -20.61 3.32 27.52
CA GLY A 547 -20.09 4.39 26.68
C GLY A 547 -20.37 4.08 25.23
N PHE A 548 -20.55 5.13 24.44
CA PHE A 548 -20.86 5.03 23.02
C PHE A 548 -20.31 6.22 22.25
N VAL A 549 -19.64 5.97 21.13
CA VAL A 549 -19.06 7.01 20.28
C VAL A 549 -19.48 6.77 18.83
N LEU A 550 -19.89 7.86 18.17
CA LEU A 550 -20.25 7.89 16.75
C LEU A 550 -18.99 8.06 15.89
N PRO A 551 -18.97 7.53 14.65
CA PRO A 551 -17.76 7.51 13.83
C PRO A 551 -17.20 8.91 13.51
N PHE A 552 -18.06 9.91 13.34
CA PHE A 552 -17.61 11.29 13.04
C PHE A 552 -16.78 11.91 14.18
N VAL A 553 -16.93 11.42 15.42
CA VAL A 553 -16.14 11.88 16.57
C VAL A 553 -14.66 11.55 16.36
N ALA A 554 -14.36 10.38 15.78
CA ALA A 554 -13.00 9.99 15.46
C ALA A 554 -12.28 11.03 14.57
N VAL A 555 -13.01 11.61 13.61
CA VAL A 555 -12.46 12.60 12.69
C VAL A 555 -12.38 13.99 13.32
N THR A 556 -13.46 14.44 13.97
CA THR A 556 -13.53 15.77 14.60
C THR A 556 -12.56 15.93 15.79
N HIS A 557 -12.17 14.82 16.43
CA HIS A 557 -11.18 14.82 17.51
C HIS A 557 -9.81 14.31 17.05
N ASP A 558 -9.65 14.05 15.75
CA ASP A 558 -8.40 13.61 15.11
C ASP A 558 -7.78 12.39 15.82
N LEU A 559 -8.64 11.44 16.24
CA LEU A 559 -8.25 10.26 17.01
C LEU A 559 -7.48 9.25 16.14
N SER A 560 -6.65 8.43 16.77
CA SER A 560 -6.13 7.20 16.16
C SER A 560 -7.13 6.05 16.34
N PRO A 561 -6.99 4.90 15.64
CA PRO A 561 -7.80 3.71 15.91
C PRO A 561 -7.81 3.32 17.38
N ARG A 562 -6.64 3.33 18.02
CA ARG A 562 -6.49 3.14 19.47
C ARG A 562 -7.22 4.21 20.27
N GLY A 563 -7.02 5.48 19.92
CA GLY A 563 -7.64 6.62 20.58
C GLY A 563 -9.18 6.54 20.57
N TYR A 564 -9.77 6.08 19.46
CA TYR A 564 -11.22 5.90 19.35
C TYR A 564 -11.76 4.83 20.30
N VAL A 565 -11.05 3.71 20.46
CA VAL A 565 -11.41 2.68 21.45
C VAL A 565 -11.30 3.23 22.88
N LEU A 566 -10.23 3.96 23.18
CA LEU A 566 -10.03 4.55 24.50
C LEU A 566 -11.08 5.62 24.84
N GLU A 567 -11.47 6.45 23.87
CA GLU A 567 -12.54 7.45 24.01
C GLU A 567 -13.88 6.80 24.40
N VAL A 568 -14.20 5.64 23.83
CA VAL A 568 -15.41 4.88 24.18
C VAL A 568 -15.37 4.39 25.63
N ILE A 569 -14.20 3.96 26.11
CA ILE A 569 -13.99 3.51 27.50
C ILE A 569 -14.09 4.67 28.47
N ASP A 570 -13.42 5.78 28.16
CA ASP A 570 -13.41 6.98 28.99
C ASP A 570 -14.84 7.51 29.17
N LYS A 571 -15.59 7.61 28.07
CA LYS A 571 -17.01 7.99 28.09
C LYS A 571 -17.90 7.03 28.87
N ALA A 572 -17.53 5.75 28.96
CA ALA A 572 -18.23 4.78 29.79
C ALA A 572 -17.88 4.91 31.28
N GLY A 573 -16.77 5.57 31.62
CA GLY A 573 -16.22 5.61 32.96
C GLY A 573 -15.75 4.24 33.45
N ILE A 574 -15.30 3.36 32.55
CA ILE A 574 -14.81 2.01 32.90
C ILE A 574 -13.29 2.06 33.09
N THR A 575 -12.80 1.76 34.29
CA THR A 575 -11.36 1.88 34.62
C THR A 575 -10.61 0.54 34.62
N ARG A 576 -11.33 -0.59 34.55
CA ARG A 576 -10.76 -1.94 34.57
C ARG A 576 -11.63 -2.93 33.80
N PRO A 577 -11.06 -4.03 33.25
CA PRO A 577 -11.83 -5.09 32.62
C PRO A 577 -12.83 -5.76 33.59
N PRO A 578 -13.86 -6.47 33.09
CA PRO A 578 -14.09 -6.81 31.67
C PRO A 578 -14.77 -5.69 30.88
N TYR A 579 -14.47 -5.62 29.57
CA TYR A 579 -15.10 -4.70 28.63
C TYR A 579 -15.98 -5.50 27.67
N SER A 580 -17.30 -5.27 27.71
CA SER A 580 -18.24 -5.91 26.78
C SER A 580 -18.55 -4.95 25.64
N TRP A 581 -18.15 -5.33 24.42
CA TRP A 581 -18.17 -4.44 23.26
C TRP A 581 -19.32 -4.75 22.30
N THR A 582 -19.84 -3.72 21.67
CA THR A 582 -20.82 -3.79 20.59
C THR A 582 -20.45 -2.75 19.54
N ARG A 583 -20.55 -3.10 18.25
CA ARG A 583 -20.36 -2.14 17.15
C ARG A 583 -21.58 -2.07 16.24
N TYR A 584 -21.70 -0.98 15.49
CA TYR A 584 -22.80 -0.73 14.56
C TYR A 584 -22.25 -0.17 13.25
N ASP A 585 -22.81 -0.60 12.12
CA ASP A 585 -22.66 0.17 10.88
C ASP A 585 -23.44 1.48 11.05
N CYS A 586 -22.89 2.57 10.51
CA CYS A 586 -23.41 3.91 10.74
C CYS A 586 -23.57 4.68 9.43
N ALA A 587 -24.69 5.38 9.33
CA ALA A 587 -25.04 6.21 8.21
C ALA A 587 -25.45 7.60 8.66
N THR A 588 -24.63 8.61 8.34
CA THR A 588 -24.87 9.97 8.82
C THR A 588 -25.26 10.90 7.66
N TRP A 589 -26.34 11.67 7.85
CA TRP A 589 -26.87 12.62 6.87
C TRP A 589 -27.05 13.99 7.52
N LEU A 590 -26.65 15.05 6.83
CA LEU A 590 -26.74 16.45 7.28
C LEU A 590 -27.87 17.15 6.55
N ALA A 591 -28.75 17.81 7.28
CA ALA A 591 -29.73 18.76 6.78
C ALA A 591 -29.36 20.18 7.24
N ASP A 592 -29.27 21.10 6.30
CA ASP A 592 -29.01 22.53 6.56
C ASP A 592 -29.85 23.42 5.63
N GLY A 593 -29.48 24.69 5.48
CA GLY A 593 -30.18 25.64 4.62
C GLY A 593 -30.11 25.32 3.12
N ASP A 594 -29.12 24.53 2.71
CA ASP A 594 -28.85 24.20 1.31
C ASP A 594 -29.39 22.81 0.92
N GLY A 595 -30.04 22.11 1.86
CA GLY A 595 -30.68 20.81 1.65
C GLY A 595 -30.07 19.68 2.48
N VAL A 596 -30.24 18.45 2.00
CA VAL A 596 -29.75 17.24 2.68
C VAL A 596 -28.62 16.58 1.91
N ARG A 597 -27.51 16.30 2.61
CA ARG A 597 -26.31 15.68 2.07
C ARG A 597 -25.83 14.54 2.98
N ARG A 598 -25.19 13.54 2.38
CA ARG A 598 -24.51 12.47 3.12
C ARG A 598 -23.27 13.05 3.82
N LEU A 599 -22.98 12.64 5.05
CA LEU A 599 -21.69 12.91 5.69
C LEU A 599 -20.74 11.72 5.48
N ARG A 600 -19.51 12.00 5.03
CA ARG A 600 -18.38 11.04 5.08
C ARG A 600 -17.18 11.70 5.73
N GLY A 601 -16.58 11.01 6.70
CA GLY A 601 -15.48 11.56 7.48
C GLY A 601 -15.82 12.91 8.11
N ALA A 602 -17.00 13.00 8.73
CA ALA A 602 -17.58 14.20 9.36
C ALA A 602 -17.95 15.38 8.45
N LEU A 603 -17.70 15.32 7.12
CA LEU A 603 -18.00 16.41 6.19
C LEU A 603 -19.08 16.05 5.17
N PRO A 604 -19.89 17.02 4.72
CA PRO A 604 -20.91 16.79 3.70
C PRO A 604 -20.29 16.47 2.35
N GLU A 605 -20.82 15.43 1.70
CA GLU A 605 -20.47 15.11 0.33
C GLU A 605 -20.94 16.22 -0.61
N GLY A 606 -20.01 16.71 -1.42
CA GLY A 606 -20.31 17.66 -2.49
C GLY A 606 -20.67 16.95 -3.79
N ALA A 607 -21.46 17.62 -4.64
CA ALA A 607 -21.53 17.23 -6.04
C ALA A 607 -20.12 17.39 -6.66
N PRO A 608 -19.55 16.35 -7.30
CA PRO A 608 -18.32 16.51 -8.05
C PRO A 608 -18.57 17.56 -9.15
N ALA A 609 -17.59 18.44 -9.40
CA ALA A 609 -17.71 19.31 -10.58
C ALA A 609 -17.76 18.44 -11.85
N ALA A 610 -18.44 18.93 -12.89
CA ALA A 610 -18.72 18.13 -14.08
C ALA A 610 -17.44 17.87 -14.89
N THR A 611 -16.45 18.75 -14.79
CA THR A 611 -15.16 18.59 -15.47
C THR A 611 -13.96 18.88 -14.54
N PRO A 612 -12.77 18.29 -14.83
CA PRO A 612 -11.54 18.65 -14.13
C PRO A 612 -11.20 20.16 -14.19
N ALA A 613 -11.56 20.83 -15.29
CA ALA A 613 -11.34 22.27 -15.45
C ALA A 613 -12.18 23.10 -14.46
N GLU A 614 -13.45 22.74 -14.27
CA GLU A 614 -14.32 23.37 -13.26
C GLU A 614 -13.84 23.09 -11.83
N GLN A 615 -13.38 21.86 -11.55
CA GLN A 615 -12.79 21.51 -10.26
C GLN A 615 -11.57 22.40 -9.98
N ARG A 616 -10.66 22.52 -10.94
CA ARG A 616 -9.48 23.38 -10.83
C ARG A 616 -9.85 24.84 -10.58
N ALA A 617 -10.75 25.40 -11.39
CA ALA A 617 -11.21 26.79 -11.26
C ALA A 617 -11.85 27.08 -9.90
N ARG A 618 -12.47 26.08 -9.26
CA ARG A 618 -13.00 26.18 -7.89
C ARG A 618 -11.93 26.04 -6.82
N LEU A 619 -10.99 25.11 -6.97
CA LEU A 619 -9.98 24.78 -5.95
C LEU A 619 -8.84 25.79 -5.89
N GLU A 620 -8.38 26.32 -7.03
CA GLU A 620 -7.25 27.25 -7.09
C GLU A 620 -7.44 28.49 -6.19
N PRO A 621 -8.57 29.23 -6.23
CA PRO A 621 -8.74 30.41 -5.39
C PRO A 621 -8.81 30.06 -3.89
N LEU A 622 -9.38 28.90 -3.55
CA LEU A 622 -9.48 28.43 -2.16
C LEU A 622 -8.10 28.11 -1.58
N LEU A 623 -7.32 27.29 -2.30
CA LEU A 623 -5.97 26.91 -1.90
C LEU A 623 -5.06 28.14 -1.79
N ARG A 624 -5.11 29.04 -2.79
CA ARG A 624 -4.36 30.30 -2.79
C ARG A 624 -4.74 31.18 -1.59
N ARG A 625 -6.04 31.32 -1.29
CA ARG A 625 -6.52 32.08 -0.12
C ARG A 625 -6.04 31.48 1.19
N TYR A 626 -6.07 30.16 1.33
CA TYR A 626 -5.55 29.49 2.53
C TYR A 626 -4.05 29.74 2.71
N THR A 627 -3.26 29.58 1.64
CA THR A 627 -1.82 29.87 1.64
C THR A 627 -1.52 31.31 2.04
N LEU A 628 -2.27 32.28 1.49
CA LEU A 628 -2.14 33.68 1.86
C LEU A 628 -2.48 33.90 3.35
N ARG A 629 -3.60 33.37 3.83
CA ARG A 629 -4.07 33.52 5.22
C ARG A 629 -3.08 32.94 6.24
N HIS A 630 -2.35 31.89 5.87
CA HIS A 630 -1.34 31.25 6.72
C HIS A 630 0.07 31.80 6.52
N SER A 631 0.22 32.83 5.69
CA SER A 631 1.48 33.55 5.56
C SER A 631 1.57 34.61 6.66
N VAL A 632 2.72 34.67 7.31
CA VAL A 632 3.02 35.64 8.36
C VAL A 632 4.27 36.44 7.99
N PRO A 633 4.52 37.61 8.59
CA PRO A 633 5.77 38.36 8.44
C PRO A 633 7.01 37.55 8.85
N ALA A 634 8.17 37.80 8.22
CA ALA A 634 9.39 36.98 8.38
C ALA A 634 9.88 36.82 9.83
N ASP A 635 9.59 37.79 10.69
CA ASP A 635 9.91 37.84 12.11
C ASP A 635 8.91 37.09 13.02
N GLU A 636 7.79 36.61 12.47
CA GLU A 636 6.79 35.84 13.21
C GLU A 636 6.96 34.31 13.06
N PRO A 637 6.51 33.48 14.02
CA PRO A 637 6.58 32.03 13.91
C PRO A 637 5.79 31.47 12.70
N TYR A 638 6.45 30.66 11.85
CA TYR A 638 5.83 30.09 10.66
C TYR A 638 4.71 29.09 11.01
N LEU A 639 3.51 29.27 10.43
CA LEU A 639 2.34 28.44 10.72
C LEU A 639 2.39 27.15 9.89
N VAL A 640 2.47 25.99 10.57
CA VAL A 640 2.66 24.69 9.90
C VAL A 640 1.42 23.81 9.91
N ARG A 641 0.55 23.94 10.91
CA ARG A 641 -0.58 23.04 11.10
C ARG A 641 -1.76 23.77 11.74
N TYR A 642 -2.97 23.38 11.34
CA TYR A 642 -4.22 23.86 11.91
C TYR A 642 -5.12 22.68 12.33
N GLU A 643 -5.51 22.65 13.60
CA GLU A 643 -6.51 21.72 14.14
C GLU A 643 -7.90 22.35 13.99
N VAL A 644 -8.58 22.02 12.89
CA VAL A 644 -9.82 22.67 12.47
C VAL A 644 -10.92 22.64 13.52
N PHE A 645 -11.24 21.46 14.07
CA PHE A 645 -12.32 21.33 15.05
C PHE A 645 -11.90 21.73 16.48
N GLY A 646 -10.59 21.76 16.75
CA GLY A 646 -10.04 22.31 18.00
C GLY A 646 -9.82 23.82 17.95
N ASN A 647 -9.95 24.44 16.78
CA ASN A 647 -9.58 25.81 16.46
C ASN A 647 -8.20 26.23 17.01
N ARG A 648 -7.16 25.43 16.75
CA ARG A 648 -5.78 25.68 17.23
C ARG A 648 -4.78 25.73 16.09
N LEU A 649 -3.99 26.80 16.05
CA LEU A 649 -2.87 26.96 15.13
C LEU A 649 -1.57 26.52 15.80
N HIS A 650 -0.71 25.85 15.03
CA HIS A 650 0.59 25.41 15.47
C HIS A 650 1.67 26.02 14.59
N ALA A 651 2.65 26.65 15.24
CA ALA A 651 3.84 27.14 14.59
C ALA A 651 4.93 26.05 14.55
N GLY A 652 5.82 26.14 13.56
CA GLY A 652 6.97 25.26 13.41
C GLY A 652 7.83 25.69 12.23
N ALA A 653 9.09 25.29 12.21
CA ALA A 653 10.01 25.63 11.12
C ALA A 653 10.66 24.37 10.56
N HIS A 654 10.42 24.10 9.27
CA HIS A 654 11.20 23.13 8.51
C HIS A 654 11.70 23.84 7.25
N PRO A 655 13.00 24.22 7.19
CA PRO A 655 13.55 25.07 6.13
C PRO A 655 13.19 24.60 4.71
N ALA A 656 13.36 23.30 4.39
CA ALA A 656 12.99 22.78 3.07
C ALA A 656 11.49 22.95 2.71
N ARG A 657 10.57 22.86 3.69
CA ARG A 657 9.13 23.06 3.45
C ARG A 657 8.78 24.54 3.30
N ILE A 658 9.48 25.42 4.01
CA ILE A 658 9.37 26.87 3.85
C ILE A 658 9.87 27.27 2.47
N ALA A 659 11.04 26.77 2.04
CA ALA A 659 11.59 27.02 0.71
C ALA A 659 10.66 26.49 -0.40
N TYR A 660 10.09 25.28 -0.24
CA TYR A 660 9.06 24.78 -1.14
C TYR A 660 7.82 25.68 -1.18
N GLY A 661 7.35 26.14 0.00
CA GLY A 661 6.26 27.10 0.12
C GLY A 661 6.53 28.41 -0.61
N ALA A 662 7.75 28.94 -0.52
CA ALA A 662 8.16 30.14 -1.26
C ALA A 662 8.06 29.95 -2.77
N TRP A 663 8.52 28.80 -3.29
CA TRP A 663 8.40 28.48 -4.71
C TRP A 663 6.94 28.41 -5.17
N VAL A 664 6.08 27.74 -4.41
CA VAL A 664 4.64 27.64 -4.72
C VAL A 664 3.96 29.01 -4.64
N LYS A 665 4.27 29.83 -3.62
CA LYS A 665 3.76 31.19 -3.47
C LYS A 665 4.16 32.09 -4.63
N ALA A 666 5.43 32.01 -5.07
CA ALA A 666 5.91 32.76 -6.23
C ALA A 666 5.14 32.37 -7.50
N ARG A 667 4.94 31.08 -7.77
CA ARG A 667 4.12 30.59 -8.89
C ARG A 667 2.66 31.04 -8.81
N ALA A 668 2.11 31.14 -7.60
CA ALA A 668 0.74 31.61 -7.35
C ALA A 668 0.59 33.15 -7.35
N GLY A 669 1.66 33.90 -7.67
CA GLY A 669 1.67 35.36 -7.67
C GLY A 669 1.59 36.00 -6.28
N LEU A 670 1.94 35.27 -5.21
CA LEU A 670 2.04 35.75 -3.83
C LEU A 670 3.47 36.19 -3.54
N VAL A 671 3.90 37.24 -4.25
CA VAL A 671 5.31 37.68 -4.32
C VAL A 671 5.85 38.13 -2.96
N ALA A 672 5.08 38.92 -2.22
CA ALA A 672 5.50 39.44 -0.92
C ALA A 672 5.67 38.30 0.11
N GLU A 673 4.75 37.34 0.09
CA GLU A 673 4.75 36.18 0.97
C GLU A 673 5.89 35.21 0.60
N ALA A 674 6.18 35.05 -0.69
CA ALA A 674 7.35 34.29 -1.14
C ALA A 674 8.66 34.92 -0.64
N HIS A 675 8.81 36.24 -0.74
CA HIS A 675 9.98 36.94 -0.20
C HIS A 675 10.08 36.81 1.33
N ALA A 676 8.95 36.88 2.05
CA ALA A 676 8.93 36.68 3.49
C ALA A 676 9.36 35.25 3.88
N ASP A 677 8.94 34.23 3.11
CA ASP A 677 9.37 32.84 3.34
C ASP A 677 10.88 32.68 3.10
N LEU A 678 11.41 33.25 2.01
CA LEU A 678 12.84 33.20 1.68
C LEU A 678 13.70 33.95 2.71
N ALA A 679 13.23 35.09 3.20
CA ALA A 679 13.95 35.91 4.19
C ALA A 679 14.11 35.23 5.56
N ARG A 680 13.33 34.18 5.85
CA ARG A 680 13.44 33.38 7.08
C ARG A 680 14.48 32.27 7.00
N LEU A 681 14.89 31.89 5.79
CA LEU A 681 15.80 30.77 5.59
C LEU A 681 17.20 31.17 6.06
N GLY A 682 17.83 30.28 6.83
CA GLY A 682 19.20 30.42 7.28
C GLY A 682 20.19 29.76 6.32
N GLU A 683 21.35 29.37 6.85
CA GLU A 683 22.25 28.47 6.12
C GLU A 683 21.57 27.10 5.92
N PRO A 684 21.67 26.51 4.73
CA PRO A 684 20.97 25.28 4.42
C PRO A 684 21.63 24.05 5.04
N ASP A 685 20.81 23.21 5.66
CA ASP A 685 21.24 21.92 6.24
C ASP A 685 21.05 20.75 5.25
N SER A 686 20.42 21.00 4.10
CA SER A 686 20.10 20.00 3.07
C SER A 686 20.15 20.61 1.68
N ILE A 687 20.39 19.78 0.65
CA ILE A 687 20.30 20.19 -0.76
C ILE A 687 18.87 20.55 -1.21
N ALA A 688 17.84 20.15 -0.46
CA ALA A 688 16.44 20.46 -0.78
C ALA A 688 16.15 21.97 -0.69
N GLU A 689 16.74 22.65 0.29
CA GLU A 689 16.57 24.08 0.52
C GLU A 689 17.10 24.94 -0.65
N PRO A 690 18.39 24.85 -1.05
CA PRO A 690 18.88 25.59 -2.20
C PRO A 690 18.18 25.18 -3.50
N ALA A 691 17.71 23.94 -3.64
CA ALA A 691 16.93 23.52 -4.80
C ALA A 691 15.60 24.29 -4.90
N PHE A 692 14.85 24.37 -3.80
CA PHE A 692 13.59 25.13 -3.81
C PHE A 692 13.80 26.65 -3.83
N VAL A 693 14.87 27.17 -3.23
CA VAL A 693 15.27 28.59 -3.38
C VAL A 693 15.53 28.92 -4.85
N ALA A 694 16.32 28.10 -5.55
CA ALA A 694 16.58 28.30 -6.99
C ALA A 694 15.29 28.26 -7.83
N LEU A 695 14.36 27.34 -7.52
CA LEU A 695 13.05 27.28 -8.17
C LEU A 695 12.18 28.51 -7.86
N ALA A 696 12.22 29.01 -6.62
CA ALA A 696 11.52 30.23 -6.22
C ALA A 696 12.09 31.47 -6.90
N ASP A 697 13.42 31.57 -7.00
CA ASP A 697 14.11 32.67 -7.69
C ASP A 697 13.71 32.76 -9.15
N LEU A 698 13.71 31.63 -9.86
CA LEU A 698 13.24 31.56 -11.25
C LEU A 698 11.79 32.01 -11.38
N ALA A 699 10.91 31.57 -10.48
CA ALA A 699 9.50 31.98 -10.47
C ALA A 699 9.30 33.48 -10.16
N LEU A 700 10.25 34.10 -9.43
CA LEU A 700 10.29 35.53 -9.12
C LEU A 700 11.02 36.36 -10.21
N GLY A 701 11.50 35.73 -11.28
CA GLY A 701 12.26 36.40 -12.34
C GLY A 701 13.69 36.78 -11.94
N ARG A 702 14.27 36.12 -10.94
CA ARG A 702 15.66 36.27 -10.49
C ARG A 702 16.54 35.16 -11.06
N THR A 703 17.83 35.45 -11.26
CA THR A 703 18.81 34.43 -11.63
C THR A 703 19.16 33.60 -10.40
N PRO A 704 18.93 32.27 -10.39
CA PRO A 704 19.24 31.43 -9.25
C PRO A 704 20.74 31.14 -9.13
N ASP A 705 21.23 30.94 -7.91
CA ASP A 705 22.53 30.32 -7.63
C ASP A 705 22.34 28.81 -7.49
N VAL A 706 23.00 28.04 -8.37
CA VAL A 706 22.96 26.57 -8.39
C VAL A 706 24.30 25.93 -8.09
N GLY A 707 25.33 26.71 -7.73
CA GLY A 707 26.69 26.21 -7.48
C GLY A 707 26.71 25.12 -6.42
N ARG A 708 26.05 25.36 -5.27
CA ARG A 708 25.90 24.37 -4.18
C ARG A 708 25.25 23.06 -4.64
N LEU A 709 24.30 23.11 -5.58
CA LEU A 709 23.64 21.91 -6.10
C LEU A 709 24.57 21.11 -7.01
N VAL A 710 25.37 21.77 -7.83
CA VAL A 710 26.36 21.13 -8.71
C VAL A 710 27.50 20.53 -7.89
N ASP A 711 28.01 21.28 -6.91
CA ASP A 711 29.11 20.86 -6.03
C ASP A 711 28.73 19.68 -5.14
N ALA A 712 27.44 19.52 -4.84
CA ALA A 712 26.92 18.37 -4.10
C ALA A 712 26.95 17.07 -4.91
N ILE A 713 27.17 17.10 -6.23
CA ILE A 713 27.22 15.91 -7.08
C ILE A 713 28.63 15.32 -7.05
N ASP A 714 28.77 14.14 -6.46
CA ASP A 714 30.04 13.43 -6.44
C ASP A 714 30.43 12.87 -7.82
N ARG A 715 31.64 12.31 -7.92
CA ARG A 715 32.13 11.72 -9.18
C ARG A 715 31.30 10.53 -9.69
N HIS A 716 30.48 9.92 -8.84
CA HIS A 716 29.59 8.80 -9.18
C HIS A 716 28.14 9.26 -9.49
N GLY A 717 27.87 10.57 -9.44
CA GLY A 717 26.55 11.14 -9.68
C GLY A 717 25.63 11.15 -8.44
N ARG A 718 26.13 10.82 -7.26
CA ARG A 718 25.33 10.87 -6.03
C ARG A 718 25.35 12.29 -5.50
N PHE A 719 24.20 12.78 -5.06
CA PHE A 719 24.18 14.00 -4.25
C PHE A 719 24.65 13.70 -2.83
N ASP A 720 25.40 14.62 -2.23
CA ASP A 720 25.77 14.61 -0.82
C ASP A 720 24.53 14.87 0.06
N THR A 721 23.81 13.79 0.37
CA THR A 721 22.60 13.82 1.21
C THR A 721 22.30 12.46 1.81
N GLU A 722 21.74 12.46 3.02
CA GLU A 722 21.19 11.24 3.64
C GLU A 722 19.87 10.81 2.98
N HIS A 723 19.14 11.73 2.33
CA HIS A 723 17.81 11.49 1.76
C HIS A 723 17.86 11.22 0.25
N GLN A 724 18.54 10.15 -0.14
CA GLN A 724 18.79 9.76 -1.54
C GLN A 724 17.52 9.52 -2.38
N ASP A 725 16.38 9.29 -1.74
CA ASP A 725 15.11 9.03 -2.44
C ASP A 725 14.21 10.26 -2.54
N TYR A 726 14.61 11.45 -2.04
CA TYR A 726 13.76 12.66 -2.08
C TYR A 726 14.50 13.87 -2.67
N ALA A 727 15.52 14.32 -1.97
CA ALA A 727 16.18 15.59 -2.24
C ALA A 727 16.89 15.65 -3.61
N PRO A 728 17.48 14.54 -4.12
CA PRO A 728 18.09 14.53 -5.46
C PRO A 728 17.15 14.89 -6.60
N GLY A 729 15.89 14.43 -6.57
CA GLY A 729 14.92 14.78 -7.60
C GLY A 729 14.59 16.27 -7.62
N GLN A 730 14.55 16.90 -6.44
CA GLN A 730 14.31 18.34 -6.28
C GLN A 730 15.49 19.14 -6.85
N ALA A 731 16.73 18.75 -6.51
CA ALA A 731 17.94 19.38 -7.03
C ALA A 731 18.06 19.22 -8.55
N LEU A 732 17.80 18.02 -9.09
CA LEU A 732 17.81 17.78 -10.53
C LEU A 732 16.75 18.61 -11.27
N LEU A 733 15.56 18.80 -10.69
CA LEU A 733 14.53 19.68 -11.24
C LEU A 733 14.99 21.14 -11.24
N ALA A 734 15.56 21.63 -10.14
CA ALA A 734 16.08 22.99 -10.04
C ALA A 734 17.17 23.26 -11.08
N LEU A 735 18.12 22.33 -11.24
CA LEU A 735 19.18 22.40 -12.24
C LEU A 735 18.61 22.41 -13.68
N ALA A 736 17.61 21.57 -13.97
CA ALA A 736 16.96 21.56 -15.28
C ALA A 736 16.30 22.90 -15.60
N ARG A 737 15.56 23.47 -14.64
CA ARG A 737 14.85 24.75 -14.81
C ARG A 737 15.82 25.92 -14.92
N ALA A 738 16.93 25.91 -14.17
CA ALA A 738 17.98 26.91 -14.29
C ALA A 738 18.66 26.85 -15.66
N ALA A 739 19.01 25.65 -16.15
CA ALA A 739 19.58 25.46 -17.48
C ALA A 739 18.62 25.94 -18.59
N ALA A 740 17.33 25.62 -18.47
CA ALA A 740 16.31 26.10 -19.41
C ALA A 740 16.13 27.63 -19.39
N ALA A 741 16.47 28.29 -18.27
CA ALA A 741 16.47 29.74 -18.13
C ALA A 741 17.80 30.41 -18.55
N GLY A 742 18.76 29.64 -19.08
CA GLY A 742 20.05 30.15 -19.57
C GLY A 742 21.14 30.29 -18.49
N VAL A 743 20.95 29.73 -17.29
CA VAL A 743 22.02 29.60 -16.30
C VAL A 743 23.02 28.55 -16.76
N ASP A 744 24.32 28.83 -16.62
CA ASP A 744 25.36 27.86 -16.95
C ASP A 744 25.38 26.71 -15.93
N VAL A 745 24.93 25.53 -16.36
CA VAL A 745 24.87 24.30 -15.56
C VAL A 745 25.79 23.27 -16.20
N PRO A 746 26.88 22.84 -15.52
CA PRO A 746 27.78 21.84 -16.05
C PRO A 746 27.06 20.52 -16.35
N THR A 747 27.03 20.12 -17.62
CA THR A 747 26.28 18.93 -18.07
C THR A 747 26.88 17.62 -17.57
N GLY A 748 28.22 17.51 -17.51
CA GLY A 748 28.89 16.27 -17.12
C GLY A 748 28.49 15.72 -15.75
N PRO A 749 28.55 16.52 -14.65
CA PRO A 749 28.02 16.11 -13.35
C PRO A 749 26.55 15.72 -13.37
N VAL A 750 25.72 16.50 -14.06
CA VAL A 750 24.28 16.25 -14.18
C VAL A 750 23.97 14.93 -14.88
N GLU A 751 24.61 14.64 -16.00
CA GLU A 751 24.40 13.39 -16.75
C GLU A 751 24.78 12.17 -15.91
N ARG A 752 25.86 12.26 -15.12
CA ARG A 752 26.22 11.21 -14.15
C ARG A 752 25.14 11.04 -13.08
N ALA A 753 24.61 12.14 -12.55
CA ALA A 753 23.53 12.08 -11.57
C ALA A 753 22.25 11.48 -12.14
N LEU A 754 21.84 11.86 -13.35
CA LEU A 754 20.72 11.25 -14.06
C LEU A 754 20.96 9.75 -14.26
N ALA A 755 22.16 9.33 -14.70
CA ALA A 755 22.46 7.90 -14.82
C ALA A 755 22.32 7.18 -13.46
N HIS A 756 22.84 7.76 -12.37
CA HIS A 756 22.75 7.20 -11.02
C HIS A 756 21.30 7.06 -10.54
N TYR A 757 20.49 8.12 -10.56
CA TYR A 757 19.13 8.07 -10.00
C TYR A 757 18.15 7.26 -10.87
N ARG A 758 18.37 7.19 -12.19
CA ARG A 758 17.63 6.28 -13.07
C ARG A 758 17.87 4.83 -12.67
N ARG A 759 19.13 4.46 -12.48
CA ARG A 759 19.53 3.12 -12.03
C ARG A 759 18.97 2.83 -10.64
N ARG A 760 19.15 3.76 -9.70
CA ARG A 760 18.66 3.64 -8.32
C ARG A 760 17.15 3.40 -8.26
N PHE A 761 16.35 4.17 -8.99
CA PHE A 761 14.89 4.02 -8.99
C PHE A 761 14.44 2.66 -9.56
N ARG A 762 15.11 2.18 -10.63
CA ARG A 762 14.87 0.84 -11.18
C ARG A 762 15.21 -0.30 -10.22
N GLN A 763 16.10 -0.05 -9.27
CA GLN A 763 16.49 -1.00 -8.22
C GLN A 763 15.61 -0.88 -6.98
N ASN A 764 15.23 0.35 -6.62
CA ASN A 764 14.43 0.69 -5.46
C ASN A 764 13.37 1.73 -5.86
N THR A 765 12.14 1.26 -6.08
CA THR A 765 11.00 2.12 -6.44
C THR A 765 10.42 2.81 -5.21
N ALA A 766 11.25 3.57 -4.50
CA ALA A 766 10.86 4.32 -3.32
C ALA A 766 9.89 5.44 -3.69
N TRP A 767 8.81 5.58 -2.91
CA TRP A 767 7.75 6.56 -3.17
C TRP A 767 8.21 8.01 -3.08
N GLY A 768 9.24 8.29 -2.28
CA GLY A 768 9.85 9.62 -2.18
C GLY A 768 10.35 10.16 -3.51
N ALA A 769 10.82 9.25 -4.37
CA ALA A 769 11.51 9.60 -5.61
C ALA A 769 10.51 9.87 -6.75
N VAL A 770 9.30 9.28 -6.66
CA VAL A 770 8.33 9.22 -7.76
C VAL A 770 7.99 10.61 -8.31
N SER A 771 7.53 11.53 -7.46
CA SER A 771 7.11 12.86 -7.95
C SER A 771 8.28 13.66 -8.49
N TRP A 772 9.35 13.77 -7.71
CA TRP A 772 10.46 14.65 -8.04
C TRP A 772 11.29 14.15 -9.22
N LEU A 773 11.52 12.82 -9.34
CA LEU A 773 12.17 12.26 -10.52
C LEU A 773 11.29 12.40 -11.77
N ALA A 774 9.97 12.19 -11.67
CA ALA A 774 9.08 12.42 -12.81
C ALA A 774 9.19 13.87 -13.32
N GLN A 775 9.14 14.85 -12.43
CA GLN A 775 9.29 16.27 -12.79
C GLN A 775 10.68 16.58 -13.36
N ALA A 776 11.75 16.11 -12.70
CA ALA A 776 13.12 16.38 -13.11
C ALA A 776 13.42 15.80 -14.50
N TYR A 777 13.06 14.54 -14.74
CA TYR A 777 13.34 13.88 -16.02
C TYR A 777 12.44 14.37 -17.16
N ALA A 778 11.21 14.78 -16.86
CA ALA A 778 10.37 15.48 -17.82
C ALA A 778 11.04 16.80 -18.27
N ALA A 779 11.58 17.58 -17.32
CA ALA A 779 12.29 18.83 -17.63
C ALA A 779 13.60 18.59 -18.40
N TRP A 780 14.43 17.63 -17.96
CA TRP A 780 15.67 17.26 -18.65
C TRP A 780 15.41 16.66 -20.04
N GLY A 781 14.27 16.03 -20.27
CA GLY A 781 13.89 15.51 -21.59
C GLY A 781 13.86 16.57 -22.68
N GLY A 782 13.45 17.80 -22.34
CA GLY A 782 13.49 18.94 -23.26
C GLY A 782 14.89 19.48 -23.55
N LEU A 783 15.89 19.15 -22.73
CA LEU A 783 17.26 19.67 -22.81
C LEU A 783 18.27 18.65 -23.34
N LEU A 784 18.20 17.40 -22.86
CA LEU A 784 19.17 16.34 -23.14
C LEU A 784 18.60 15.20 -24.00
N GLY A 785 17.29 15.19 -24.23
CA GLY A 785 16.65 14.31 -25.22
C GLY A 785 15.61 13.33 -24.67
N ALA A 786 14.90 12.69 -25.60
CA ALA A 786 13.69 11.90 -25.32
C ALA A 786 13.89 10.66 -24.43
N GLU A 787 15.12 10.21 -24.20
CA GLU A 787 15.38 9.12 -23.24
C GLU A 787 15.01 9.49 -21.81
N HIS A 788 15.19 10.76 -21.43
CA HIS A 788 14.83 11.23 -20.09
C HIS A 788 13.31 11.34 -19.95
N THR A 789 12.61 11.84 -20.98
CA THR A 789 11.14 11.82 -21.03
C THR A 789 10.58 10.39 -20.91
N ARG A 790 11.17 9.41 -21.62
CA ARG A 790 10.77 8.00 -21.50
C ARG A 790 10.94 7.47 -20.07
N PHE A 791 12.00 7.86 -19.38
CA PHE A 791 12.17 7.49 -17.98
C PHE A 791 11.17 8.19 -17.06
N ALA A 792 10.80 9.45 -17.31
CA ALA A 792 9.72 10.11 -16.57
C ALA A 792 8.39 9.34 -16.71
N HIS A 793 8.09 8.80 -17.90
CA HIS A 793 6.91 7.95 -18.13
C HIS A 793 7.01 6.63 -17.36
N GLU A 794 8.20 6.01 -17.32
CA GLU A 794 8.45 4.80 -16.54
C GLU A 794 8.15 5.02 -15.04
N VAL A 795 8.61 6.15 -14.48
CA VAL A 795 8.34 6.53 -13.09
C VAL A 795 6.83 6.75 -12.86
N ALA A 796 6.16 7.46 -13.76
CA ALA A 796 4.71 7.68 -13.67
C ALA A 796 3.91 6.37 -13.76
N ASP A 797 4.30 5.46 -14.65
CA ASP A 797 3.63 4.17 -14.86
C ASP A 797 3.73 3.28 -13.62
N VAL A 798 4.87 3.30 -12.92
CA VAL A 798 5.01 2.65 -11.61
C VAL A 798 4.00 3.22 -10.62
N ALA A 799 3.86 4.55 -10.54
CA ALA A 799 2.91 5.20 -9.63
C ALA A 799 1.45 4.84 -9.96
N LEU A 800 1.09 4.77 -11.24
CA LEU A 800 -0.27 4.45 -11.68
C LEU A 800 -0.75 3.06 -11.26
N ARG A 801 0.16 2.10 -11.06
CA ARG A 801 -0.18 0.77 -10.52
C ARG A 801 -0.74 0.80 -9.09
N PHE A 802 -0.69 1.96 -8.43
CA PHE A 802 -1.09 2.19 -7.06
C PHE A 802 -2.09 3.35 -6.92
N GLN A 803 -2.58 3.94 -8.02
CA GLN A 803 -3.67 4.92 -7.96
C GLN A 803 -5.01 4.19 -7.88
N SER A 804 -5.69 4.22 -6.72
CA SER A 804 -6.97 3.55 -6.54
C SER A 804 -7.99 3.98 -7.59
N ARG A 805 -8.57 3.03 -8.32
CA ARG A 805 -9.71 3.29 -9.24
C ARG A 805 -10.99 3.62 -8.50
N LYS A 806 -11.12 3.20 -7.23
CA LYS A 806 -12.28 3.45 -6.37
C LYS A 806 -12.28 4.88 -5.82
N SER A 807 -11.17 5.33 -5.26
CA SER A 807 -11.09 6.66 -4.61
C SER A 807 -10.44 7.73 -5.50
N GLY A 808 -9.52 7.35 -6.40
CA GLY A 808 -8.68 8.25 -7.18
C GLY A 808 -7.36 8.64 -6.49
N GLY A 809 -7.21 8.35 -5.20
CA GLY A 809 -6.00 8.63 -4.43
C GLY A 809 -4.91 7.59 -4.60
N PHE A 810 -3.66 7.99 -4.35
CA PHE A 810 -2.50 7.08 -4.44
C PHE A 810 -2.30 6.29 -3.15
N LEU A 811 -2.13 4.97 -3.28
CA LEU A 811 -1.86 4.03 -2.20
C LEU A 811 -0.34 3.86 -2.04
N ASN A 812 0.23 4.42 -0.98
CA ASN A 812 1.68 4.51 -0.79
C ASN A 812 2.06 4.34 0.70
N ASP A 813 3.35 4.22 0.97
CA ASP A 813 3.90 4.10 2.32
C ASP A 813 4.05 5.44 3.07
N HIS A 814 3.93 6.59 2.39
CA HIS A 814 3.87 7.90 3.05
C HIS A 814 2.55 8.10 3.81
N ALA A 815 1.49 7.42 3.38
CA ALA A 815 0.17 7.40 4.02
C ALA A 815 -0.33 5.94 4.18
N PRO A 816 0.24 5.17 5.12
CA PRO A 816 0.11 3.71 5.15
C PRO A 816 -1.25 3.19 5.65
N GLN A 817 -2.20 4.06 6.00
CA GLN A 817 -3.55 3.67 6.46
C GLN A 817 -4.62 3.92 5.40
N ALA A 818 -4.50 5.02 4.66
CA ALA A 818 -5.44 5.41 3.62
C ALA A 818 -4.75 6.35 2.63
N PRO A 819 -5.18 6.38 1.36
CA PRO A 819 -4.79 7.46 0.47
C PRO A 819 -5.12 8.82 1.11
N GLY A 820 -4.23 9.78 0.91
CA GLY A 820 -4.28 11.07 1.60
C GLY A 820 -3.74 12.20 0.75
N ALA A 821 -3.42 13.31 1.40
CA ALA A 821 -2.96 14.54 0.76
C ALA A 821 -1.67 14.37 -0.06
N THR A 822 -0.88 13.31 0.18
CA THR A 822 0.27 12.93 -0.65
C THR A 822 -0.12 12.65 -2.11
N THR A 823 -1.40 12.41 -2.40
CA THR A 823 -1.94 12.39 -3.77
C THR A 823 -1.58 13.66 -4.55
N ALA A 824 -1.56 14.83 -3.90
CA ALA A 824 -1.18 16.08 -4.54
C ALA A 824 0.27 16.07 -5.06
N LEU A 825 1.19 15.52 -4.25
CA LEU A 825 2.59 15.38 -4.63
C LEU A 825 2.74 14.57 -5.93
N TYR A 826 2.00 13.47 -6.09
CA TYR A 826 2.08 12.64 -7.30
C TYR A 826 1.38 13.27 -8.50
N LEU A 827 0.34 14.08 -8.28
CA LEU A 827 -0.28 14.87 -9.34
C LEU A 827 0.68 15.90 -9.92
N GLU A 828 1.58 16.50 -9.13
CA GLU A 828 2.63 17.37 -9.67
C GLU A 828 3.54 16.61 -10.66
N GLY A 829 3.95 15.39 -10.30
CA GLY A 829 4.74 14.52 -11.18
C GLY A 829 3.99 14.12 -12.45
N LEU A 830 2.73 13.73 -12.34
CA LEU A 830 1.90 13.38 -13.50
C LEU A 830 1.63 14.59 -14.40
N ALA A 831 1.40 15.78 -13.83
CA ALA A 831 1.22 17.00 -14.61
C ALA A 831 2.48 17.33 -15.42
N ALA A 832 3.66 17.18 -14.83
CA ALA A 832 4.93 17.39 -15.54
C ALA A 832 5.15 16.37 -16.66
N VAL A 833 4.81 15.09 -16.44
CA VAL A 833 4.85 14.05 -17.48
C VAL A 833 3.87 14.35 -18.60
N LEU A 834 2.64 14.77 -18.27
CA LEU A 834 1.62 15.14 -19.25
C LEU A 834 2.06 16.34 -20.10
N ALA A 835 2.71 17.34 -19.49
CA ALA A 835 3.28 18.48 -20.19
C ALA A 835 4.43 18.11 -21.14
N ALA A 836 5.18 17.04 -20.85
CA ALA A 836 6.27 16.55 -21.69
C ALA A 836 5.81 15.71 -22.90
N GLY A 837 4.50 15.39 -23.01
CA GLY A 837 3.91 14.58 -24.08
C GLY A 837 3.83 13.07 -23.76
N GLY A 838 3.28 12.24 -24.65
CA GLY A 838 3.18 10.78 -24.45
C GLY A 838 1.77 10.20 -24.58
N ASP A 839 1.46 9.14 -23.82
CA ASP A 839 0.11 8.55 -23.71
C ASP A 839 -0.83 9.48 -22.92
N VAL A 840 -1.23 10.58 -23.59
CA VAL A 840 -1.92 11.73 -22.99
C VAL A 840 -3.23 11.34 -22.32
N GLU A 841 -3.97 10.37 -22.86
CA GLU A 841 -5.32 10.03 -22.36
C GLU A 841 -5.24 9.32 -21.01
N ARG A 842 -4.37 8.31 -20.87
CA ARG A 842 -4.19 7.58 -19.60
C ARG A 842 -3.73 8.50 -18.47
N TYR A 843 -2.79 9.40 -18.73
CA TYR A 843 -2.33 10.36 -17.73
C TYR A 843 -3.37 11.43 -17.42
N ARG A 844 -4.14 11.90 -18.42
CA ARG A 844 -5.24 12.86 -18.20
C ARG A 844 -6.33 12.27 -17.31
N ASP A 845 -6.72 11.02 -17.56
CA ASP A 845 -7.68 10.28 -16.74
C ASP A 845 -7.15 10.05 -15.31
N ALA A 846 -5.88 9.72 -15.16
CA ALA A 846 -5.23 9.65 -13.85
C ALA A 846 -5.23 10.99 -13.10
N CYS A 847 -4.89 12.09 -13.76
CA CYS A 847 -4.95 13.44 -13.18
C CYS A 847 -6.38 13.82 -12.78
N ALA A 848 -7.38 13.50 -13.60
CA ALA A 848 -8.79 13.76 -13.30
C ALA A 848 -9.25 13.02 -12.04
N ARG A 849 -8.91 11.73 -11.91
CA ARG A 849 -9.23 10.95 -10.70
C ARG A 849 -8.54 11.48 -9.45
N GLY A 850 -7.25 11.83 -9.55
CA GLY A 850 -6.51 12.36 -8.41
C GLY A 850 -7.02 13.74 -7.99
N LEU A 851 -7.40 14.60 -8.96
CA LEU A 851 -8.01 15.90 -8.67
C LEU A 851 -9.37 15.73 -8.00
N ALA A 852 -10.20 14.79 -8.46
CA ALA A 852 -11.47 14.46 -7.82
C ALA A 852 -11.29 13.92 -6.39
N PHE A 853 -10.19 13.19 -6.12
CA PHE A 853 -9.84 12.78 -4.76
C PHE A 853 -9.43 13.96 -3.89
N LEU A 854 -8.54 14.85 -4.39
CA LEU A 854 -8.14 16.06 -3.67
C LEU A 854 -9.31 16.96 -3.35
N ASP A 855 -10.27 17.11 -4.28
CA ASP A 855 -11.48 17.90 -4.08
C ASP A 855 -12.25 17.49 -2.82
N ARG A 856 -12.24 16.20 -2.46
CA ARG A 856 -12.89 15.67 -1.25
C ARG A 856 -12.11 15.97 0.04
N LEU A 857 -10.80 16.21 -0.07
CA LEU A 857 -9.93 16.54 1.07
C LEU A 857 -9.85 18.04 1.35
N VAL A 858 -10.12 18.89 0.36
CA VAL A 858 -10.14 20.34 0.56
C VAL A 858 -11.41 20.76 1.29
N TYR A 859 -11.27 21.55 2.36
CA TYR A 859 -12.38 22.22 3.01
C TYR A 859 -12.98 23.29 2.07
N GLN A 860 -14.27 23.20 1.81
CA GLN A 860 -14.98 24.00 0.81
C GLN A 860 -16.24 24.66 1.39
N PRO A 861 -16.84 25.65 0.70
CA PRO A 861 -18.03 26.35 1.20
C PRO A 861 -19.20 25.43 1.59
N ARG A 862 -19.32 24.26 0.95
CA ARG A 862 -20.32 23.23 1.30
C ARG A 862 -20.16 22.67 2.72
N ASP A 863 -18.99 22.80 3.32
CA ASP A 863 -18.65 22.22 4.62
C ASP A 863 -18.96 23.18 5.79
N VAL A 864 -19.23 24.46 5.51
CA VAL A 864 -19.38 25.54 6.51
C VAL A 864 -20.39 25.20 7.61
N ALA A 865 -21.45 24.47 7.27
CA ALA A 865 -22.48 24.02 8.21
C ALA A 865 -21.95 23.19 9.40
N VAL A 866 -20.75 22.61 9.29
CA VAL A 866 -20.11 21.79 10.33
C VAL A 866 -18.71 22.27 10.71
N LEU A 867 -18.24 23.43 10.22
CA LEU A 867 -16.92 23.95 10.51
C LEU A 867 -16.96 25.02 11.61
N PRO A 868 -16.27 24.84 12.76
CA PRO A 868 -16.30 25.81 13.85
C PRO A 868 -15.73 27.18 13.52
N ASP A 869 -14.74 27.23 12.63
CA ASP A 869 -14.12 28.46 12.12
C ASP A 869 -13.86 28.30 10.61
N PRO A 870 -14.88 28.54 9.77
CA PRO A 870 -14.78 28.40 8.32
C PRO A 870 -13.67 29.27 7.72
N ASP A 871 -13.46 30.41 8.35
CA ASP A 871 -12.58 31.45 7.91
C ASP A 871 -11.13 30.94 7.87
N TRP A 872 -10.69 30.24 8.91
CA TRP A 872 -9.39 29.58 8.97
C TRP A 872 -9.33 28.23 8.26
N ALA A 873 -10.45 27.53 8.10
CA ALA A 873 -10.49 26.19 7.53
C ALA A 873 -10.55 26.14 6.00
N LEU A 874 -11.31 27.03 5.35
CA LEU A 874 -11.60 26.97 3.91
C LEU A 874 -10.34 27.05 3.04
N GLY A 875 -10.21 26.09 2.11
CA GLY A 875 -9.01 25.90 1.29
C GLY A 875 -7.92 25.05 1.95
N GLY A 876 -8.08 24.68 3.22
CA GLY A 876 -7.19 23.75 3.89
C GLY A 876 -7.35 22.34 3.33
N VAL A 877 -6.24 21.60 3.25
CA VAL A 877 -6.21 20.22 2.74
C VAL A 877 -6.07 19.26 3.91
N ARG A 878 -7.09 18.43 4.13
CA ARG A 878 -7.07 17.38 5.14
C ARG A 878 -6.00 16.35 4.82
N THR A 879 -5.30 15.88 5.85
CA THR A 879 -4.23 14.86 5.68
C THR A 879 -4.75 13.56 5.08
N THR A 880 -5.93 13.09 5.52
CA THR A 880 -6.69 11.97 4.93
C THR A 880 -8.21 12.22 5.06
N ALA A 881 -9.04 11.34 4.46
CA ALA A 881 -10.48 11.39 4.62
C ALA A 881 -10.99 11.07 6.05
N THR A 882 -10.12 10.57 6.93
CA THR A 882 -10.43 10.21 8.33
C THR A 882 -9.73 11.10 9.36
N ARG A 883 -8.98 12.11 8.89
CA ARG A 883 -8.31 13.13 9.71
C ARG A 883 -8.87 14.50 9.41
N SER A 884 -8.84 15.41 10.38
CA SER A 884 -9.36 16.77 10.19
C SER A 884 -8.30 17.85 10.23
N ASP A 885 -7.08 17.51 10.63
CA ASP A 885 -5.98 18.46 10.64
C ASP A 885 -5.51 18.85 9.24
N VAL A 886 -5.03 20.08 9.14
CA VAL A 886 -4.44 20.63 7.91
C VAL A 886 -2.97 20.88 8.17
N ARG A 887 -2.12 20.46 7.23
CA ARG A 887 -0.71 20.84 7.21
C ARG A 887 -0.43 21.73 6.00
N ILE A 888 0.30 22.82 6.22
CA ILE A 888 0.53 23.84 5.19
C ILE A 888 1.30 23.30 3.97
N ASP A 889 2.21 22.35 4.17
CA ASP A 889 2.98 21.73 3.09
C ASP A 889 2.09 20.93 2.13
N TYR A 890 1.06 20.25 2.64
CA TYR A 890 0.06 19.58 1.80
C TYR A 890 -0.84 20.54 1.03
N VAL A 891 -1.13 21.72 1.59
CA VAL A 891 -1.82 22.79 0.86
C VAL A 891 -0.94 23.31 -0.28
N HIS A 892 0.36 23.50 -0.05
CA HIS A 892 1.30 23.90 -1.09
C HIS A 892 1.41 22.86 -2.21
N HIS A 893 1.48 21.56 -1.88
CA HIS A 893 1.44 20.49 -2.89
C HIS A 893 0.15 20.52 -3.71
N ALA A 894 -1.01 20.67 -3.05
CA ALA A 894 -2.29 20.76 -3.76
C ALA A 894 -2.37 21.99 -4.67
N LEU A 895 -1.92 23.15 -4.20
CA LEU A 895 -1.85 24.38 -5.01
C LEU A 895 -0.90 24.20 -6.19
N SER A 896 0.30 23.66 -5.97
CA SER A 896 1.28 23.38 -7.02
C SER A 896 0.73 22.45 -8.10
N ALA A 897 0.04 21.37 -7.71
CA ALA A 897 -0.60 20.44 -8.63
C ALA A 897 -1.71 21.11 -9.45
N VAL A 898 -2.57 21.90 -8.79
CA VAL A 898 -3.67 22.64 -9.43
C VAL A 898 -3.14 23.65 -10.45
N LEU A 899 -2.08 24.39 -10.11
CA LEU A 899 -1.40 25.32 -11.02
C LEU A 899 -0.80 24.58 -12.22
N ALA A 900 -0.05 23.49 -11.98
CA ALA A 900 0.56 22.70 -13.05
C ALA A 900 -0.48 22.12 -14.02
N LEU A 901 -1.64 21.65 -13.53
CA LEU A 901 -2.74 21.20 -14.37
C LEU A 901 -3.48 22.34 -15.10
N GLY A 902 -3.33 23.58 -14.64
CA GLY A 902 -3.84 24.79 -15.30
C GLY A 902 -2.96 25.29 -16.44
N GLU A 903 -1.66 25.00 -16.38
CA GLU A 903 -0.67 25.35 -17.39
C GLU A 903 -0.71 24.41 -18.62
N LEU A 904 -1.44 23.30 -18.54
CA LEU A 904 -1.59 22.35 -19.63
C LEU A 904 -2.49 22.91 -20.76
N PRO A 905 -2.15 22.63 -22.03
CA PRO A 905 -2.90 23.10 -23.20
C PRO A 905 -4.29 22.46 -23.38
#